data_AF-A0A9R0DIP6-F1
#
_entry.id   AF-A0A9R0DIP6-F1
#
_cell.length_a   1.000
_cell.length_b   1.000
_cell.length_c   1.000
_cell.angle_alpha   90.00
_cell.angle_beta   90.00
_cell.angle_gamma   90.00
#
_symmetry.space_group_name_H-M   'P 1'
#
loop_
_entity.id
_entity.type
_entity.pdbx_description
1 polymer ?
#
loop_
_entity_poly.entity_id
_entity_poly.type
_entity_poly.pdbx_seq_one_letter_code
_entity_poly.pdbx_strand_id
1 'polypeptide(L)'
;MYGRLCNLRTGVNHRLVQCSNMYSSGILKKDTALRALQPGKTMHGFIVNEVQAIKEYNMTAYFLVHEKTKTEYLHLERDDTNNVFSVGFRTTPLDSMGTPHILEHTVLCGSEKYPVRDPFFKMLNRSLATFMNALTGPDYTFYPFSSQNEVDYQNLQKVYLDAVFKPNLSRLDFLQEGWRLEHTNIEDKKSDLTFKGVVYNEMKGAFSETSSLFGQKFINSILPRGTYGYVSGGDPLCIPKLTHEHLKNFHSTYYHPSNARIFSYGNFPLEENLKFVNEAYLSQYTYLDPNHSIVEKQPRWQEPKRNEIACRFDQYGVPIEKQNQIAIGYVMSDITSIYETFMMMAMTELMIIGPNSAFYKSLIEKNISGGYNSLTGYDNQIRDTLFVVGLRDVEKSKFEMVESIVNQTLQDIYDKGFEKDHIQSVLHGFELSIKHQSPKFGLNLLFNLMPLWIHNGPIINALKVNQLLDQLKTNLMEPKYVKEVIEKYFINNKHKLTMTMVPDPKFDDTFNTAEGTLLKEKVKALTQEDREKIYKEGIELSTAQKKVQNLDILPCLKLEDIVLTKTAPPLQHSVAATIPLQMCMANTNGVTYFKGIIGTDCLNDEQRQLLPFFEYIVNKFDTKKYNYRDFDKFISKSTSGLGFVSHITEHIDQPGQYEQGILISSHCLDENLPKMMDIWKEIFDKPNFSNSERLKMLLTNYCSALSNGIVDSGHTYAMQAARALVTSVDECKENLMGLQHIMNMQEILKNKKIEDIQSTVDKIGSTVLKGSNLRAAFHYCNTNQNVHANVEKFCKELCDNADQKEMNRINWTDAKKMPEENRGVHIQMNIPVNFCAKVIPTIPYTDPDYAKLRVLSRFLTSKYLHPVVREQNGAYGGGAMLTLDGVFNFYSYRDPNSSVTLNVFDETTHWMAKNTSLVDEQNLFEAKLSILQQMDQPIAEYMKGIDLFLYGLSYDIWKTQRERVLAVKKEDLIEVCHKYLVKDKWSGKCVIGEGSKDLKGENEEWEIINGPQQ
;
A
#
# COMPACT_ATOMS: atom_id res chain seq x y z
N MET A 1 43.76 14.56 -14.66
CA MET A 1 44.64 14.98 -15.77
C MET A 1 44.17 16.36 -16.23
N TYR A 2 44.88 17.42 -15.83
CA TYR A 2 45.79 18.25 -16.65
C TYR A 2 45.02 19.20 -17.59
N GLY A 3 45.16 20.52 -17.53
CA GLY A 3 45.97 21.46 -16.75
C GLY A 3 45.38 22.87 -16.98
N ARG A 4 45.66 23.94 -16.25
CA ARG A 4 46.90 24.72 -15.94
C ARG A 4 46.30 26.07 -15.46
N LEU A 5 46.85 26.94 -14.61
CA LEU A 5 48.11 27.13 -13.87
C LEU A 5 47.89 28.35 -12.95
N CYS A 6 48.46 28.30 -11.73
CA CYS A 6 49.19 29.37 -10.97
C CYS A 6 48.54 30.75 -10.69
N ASN A 7 48.82 31.49 -9.59
CA ASN A 7 49.64 31.34 -8.39
C ASN A 7 49.30 32.49 -7.39
N LEU A 8 49.26 32.16 -6.09
CA LEU A 8 49.82 32.86 -4.91
C LEU A 8 49.72 34.41 -4.76
N ARG A 9 49.04 34.90 -3.70
CA ARG A 9 49.63 35.44 -2.43
C ARG A 9 48.62 36.19 -1.54
N THR A 10 48.51 35.69 -0.30
CA THR A 10 48.37 36.37 1.02
C THR A 10 47.89 37.81 1.13
N GLY A 11 46.89 38.04 2.01
CA GLY A 11 46.62 39.34 2.64
C GLY A 11 45.43 39.28 3.59
N VAL A 12 45.70 39.05 4.88
CA VAL A 12 44.73 39.15 5.98
C VAL A 12 44.29 40.62 6.15
N ASN A 13 42.98 40.89 6.21
CA ASN A 13 42.43 41.89 7.13
C ASN A 13 40.91 41.77 7.28
N HIS A 14 40.50 41.65 8.55
CA HIS A 14 39.12 41.69 9.02
C HIS A 14 38.41 42.99 8.59
N ARG A 15 37.25 42.86 7.95
CA ARG A 15 36.13 43.78 8.15
C ARG A 15 34.81 43.01 8.18
N LEU A 16 34.15 43.12 9.33
CA LEU A 16 32.76 42.76 9.57
C LEU A 16 31.86 43.34 8.47
N VAL A 17 31.13 42.48 7.78
CA VAL A 17 29.92 42.86 7.04
C VAL A 17 28.81 41.94 7.51
N GLN A 18 27.72 42.57 7.92
CA GLN A 18 26.52 42.00 8.50
C GLN A 18 25.99 40.81 7.70
N CYS A 19 25.78 39.68 8.36
CA CYS A 19 24.93 38.61 7.85
C CYS A 19 23.49 39.11 7.80
N SER A 20 23.06 39.59 6.63
CA SER A 20 21.65 39.75 6.32
C SER A 20 21.04 38.37 6.03
N ASN A 21 20.01 38.03 6.82
CA ASN A 21 19.08 36.91 6.67
C ASN A 21 18.89 36.44 5.21
N MET A 22 19.45 35.30 4.84
CA MET A 22 18.95 34.52 3.71
C MET A 22 17.81 33.62 4.21
N TYR A 23 16.63 34.20 4.32
CA TYR A 23 15.42 33.41 4.10
C TYR A 23 15.40 33.06 2.61
N SER A 24 15.29 31.76 2.33
CA SER A 24 15.03 31.23 1.00
C SER A 24 13.80 31.90 0.40
N SER A 25 14.02 32.84 -0.51
CA SER A 25 13.02 33.52 -1.33
C SER A 25 12.65 32.67 -2.56
N GLY A 26 12.40 31.37 -2.36
CA GLY A 26 11.90 30.47 -3.40
C GLY A 26 10.47 30.79 -3.89
N ILE A 27 9.74 31.66 -3.17
CA ILE A 27 8.35 32.04 -3.50
C ILE A 27 8.27 33.13 -4.59
N LEU A 28 9.39 33.71 -5.06
CA LEU A 28 9.39 34.94 -5.86
C LEU A 28 10.01 34.82 -7.26
N LYS A 29 9.77 33.72 -8.00
CA LYS A 29 10.11 33.63 -9.44
C LYS A 29 8.92 33.63 -10.41
N LYS A 30 7.68 33.85 -9.96
CA LYS A 30 6.47 33.93 -10.82
C LYS A 30 5.59 35.17 -10.55
N ASP A 31 6.18 36.35 -10.41
CA ASP A 31 5.42 37.58 -10.11
C ASP A 31 4.54 38.08 -11.29
N THR A 32 4.75 37.58 -12.50
CA THR A 32 3.92 37.89 -13.69
C THR A 32 2.70 36.98 -13.84
N ALA A 33 2.75 35.71 -13.40
CA ALA A 33 1.63 34.76 -13.50
C ALA A 33 0.55 34.99 -12.43
N LEU A 34 0.93 35.43 -11.23
CA LEU A 34 0.03 35.74 -10.11
C LEU A 34 -0.99 36.86 -10.41
N ARG A 35 -0.71 37.72 -11.41
CA ARG A 35 -1.66 38.77 -11.85
C ARG A 35 -2.80 38.23 -12.73
N ALA A 36 -2.63 37.07 -13.37
CA ALA A 36 -3.64 36.47 -14.25
C ALA A 36 -4.64 35.58 -13.49
N LEU A 37 -4.19 34.93 -12.41
CA LEU A 37 -4.99 34.00 -11.60
C LEU A 37 -5.58 34.70 -10.37
N GLN A 38 -6.56 35.56 -10.60
CA GLN A 38 -7.30 36.26 -9.53
C GLN A 38 -8.79 35.89 -9.58
N PRO A 39 -9.50 35.84 -8.43
CA PRO A 39 -10.93 35.56 -8.42
C PRO A 39 -11.73 36.40 -9.42
N GLY A 40 -12.62 35.76 -10.16
CA GLY A 40 -13.44 36.36 -11.21
C GLY A 40 -12.76 36.52 -12.58
N LYS A 41 -11.47 36.19 -12.72
CA LYS A 41 -10.79 36.17 -14.02
C LYS A 41 -11.03 34.83 -14.73
N THR A 42 -11.20 34.91 -16.05
CA THR A 42 -11.27 33.74 -16.93
C THR A 42 -9.89 33.44 -17.51
N MET A 43 -9.50 32.17 -17.50
CA MET A 43 -8.31 31.64 -18.16
C MET A 43 -8.67 30.33 -18.85
N HIS A 44 -8.46 30.26 -20.17
CA HIS A 44 -8.70 29.06 -20.98
C HIS A 44 -10.05 28.36 -20.72
N GLY A 45 -11.15 29.14 -20.63
CA GLY A 45 -12.50 28.61 -20.39
C GLY A 45 -12.85 28.33 -18.91
N PHE A 46 -11.94 28.61 -17.97
CA PHE A 46 -12.18 28.47 -16.54
C PHE A 46 -12.24 29.82 -15.84
N ILE A 47 -13.23 30.00 -14.97
CA ILE A 47 -13.31 31.14 -14.07
C ILE A 47 -12.61 30.76 -12.76
N VAL A 48 -11.66 31.58 -12.32
CA VAL A 48 -11.06 31.44 -10.98
C VAL A 48 -12.11 31.84 -9.95
N ASN A 49 -12.54 30.90 -9.12
CA ASN A 49 -13.51 31.16 -8.06
C ASN A 49 -12.84 31.60 -6.76
N GLU A 50 -11.77 30.90 -6.36
CA GLU A 50 -11.07 31.16 -5.10
C GLU A 50 -9.56 30.93 -5.27
N VAL A 51 -8.78 31.78 -4.60
CA VAL A 51 -7.33 31.61 -4.46
C VAL A 51 -6.99 31.74 -2.98
N GLN A 52 -6.39 30.71 -2.41
CA GLN A 52 -6.13 30.63 -0.97
C GLN A 52 -4.70 30.14 -0.72
N ALA A 53 -3.92 30.95 0.00
CA ALA A 53 -2.64 30.49 0.55
C ALA A 53 -2.90 29.52 1.71
N ILE A 54 -2.26 28.35 1.67
CA ILE A 54 -2.29 27.31 2.72
C ILE A 54 -0.88 27.24 3.32
N LYS A 55 -0.67 27.98 4.41
CA LYS A 55 0.66 28.21 5.00
C LYS A 55 1.23 26.95 5.62
N GLU A 56 0.35 26.11 6.17
CA GLU A 56 0.64 24.85 6.83
C GLU A 56 1.42 23.88 5.94
N TYR A 57 1.14 23.94 4.63
CA TYR A 57 1.73 23.07 3.62
C TYR A 57 2.62 23.82 2.62
N ASN A 58 2.89 25.11 2.86
CA ASN A 58 3.64 25.98 1.95
C ASN A 58 3.14 25.90 0.49
N MET A 59 1.83 26.00 0.29
CA MET A 59 1.20 25.86 -1.02
C MET A 59 0.11 26.91 -1.24
N THR A 60 -0.29 27.09 -2.51
CA THR A 60 -1.43 27.93 -2.90
C THR A 60 -2.49 27.09 -3.58
N ALA A 61 -3.73 27.15 -3.08
CA ALA A 61 -4.87 26.48 -3.69
C ALA A 61 -5.60 27.44 -4.64
N TYR A 62 -5.86 26.97 -5.86
CA TYR A 62 -6.70 27.64 -6.85
C TYR A 62 -7.91 26.76 -7.13
N PHE A 63 -9.11 27.27 -6.85
CA PHE A 63 -10.36 26.61 -7.17
C PHE A 63 -11.00 27.32 -8.37
N LEU A 64 -11.26 26.56 -9.44
CA LEU A 64 -11.76 27.08 -10.70
C LEU A 64 -13.00 26.31 -11.16
N VAL A 65 -13.83 26.95 -11.98
CA VAL A 65 -15.01 26.34 -12.57
C VAL A 65 -15.04 26.61 -14.07
N HIS A 66 -15.22 25.57 -14.87
CA HIS A 66 -15.33 25.68 -16.31
C HIS A 66 -16.64 26.39 -16.71
N GLU A 67 -16.55 27.38 -17.60
CA GLU A 67 -17.66 28.29 -17.94
C GLU A 67 -18.87 27.54 -18.52
N LYS A 68 -18.62 26.58 -19.42
CA LYS A 68 -19.65 25.91 -20.21
C LYS A 68 -20.23 24.66 -19.54
N THR A 69 -19.38 23.84 -18.90
CA THR A 69 -19.79 22.55 -18.31
C THR A 69 -19.97 22.61 -16.81
N LYS A 70 -19.53 23.69 -16.15
CA LYS A 70 -19.49 23.84 -14.69
C LYS A 70 -18.62 22.80 -13.97
N THR A 71 -17.71 22.15 -14.69
CA THR A 71 -16.71 21.24 -14.12
C THR A 71 -15.82 21.99 -13.14
N GLU A 72 -15.67 21.45 -11.93
CA GLU A 72 -14.79 22.01 -10.91
C GLU A 72 -13.36 21.53 -11.08
N TYR A 73 -12.39 22.43 -10.87
CA TYR A 73 -10.97 22.17 -10.97
C TYR A 73 -10.26 22.69 -9.71
N LEU A 74 -9.48 21.84 -9.04
CA LEU A 74 -8.62 22.21 -7.92
C LEU A 74 -7.16 22.07 -8.34
N HIS A 75 -6.41 23.18 -8.31
CA HIS A 75 -4.96 23.16 -8.43
C HIS A 75 -4.30 23.51 -7.10
N LEU A 76 -3.35 22.69 -6.67
CA LEU A 76 -2.53 22.94 -5.49
C LEU A 76 -1.08 23.19 -5.92
N GLU A 77 -0.70 24.47 -6.03
CA GLU A 77 0.64 24.88 -6.45
C GLU A 77 1.60 24.77 -5.26
N ARG A 78 2.63 23.95 -5.43
CA ARG A 78 3.69 23.73 -4.43
C ARG A 78 5.00 23.47 -5.15
N ASP A 79 6.12 23.93 -4.58
CA ASP A 79 7.46 23.58 -5.08
C ASP A 79 7.80 22.12 -4.78
N ASP A 80 7.15 21.21 -5.52
CA ASP A 80 7.32 19.78 -5.48
C ASP A 80 7.36 19.26 -6.91
N THR A 81 8.45 18.56 -7.24
CA THR A 81 8.66 17.99 -8.57
C THR A 81 7.70 16.85 -8.89
N ASN A 82 7.14 16.15 -7.90
CA ASN A 82 6.24 15.03 -8.13
C ASN A 82 4.81 15.52 -8.36
N ASN A 83 4.51 15.88 -9.61
CA ASN A 83 3.23 16.48 -9.98
C ASN A 83 2.14 15.41 -10.13
N VAL A 84 0.92 15.73 -9.72
CA VAL A 84 -0.24 14.82 -9.77
C VAL A 84 -1.31 15.38 -10.70
N PHE A 85 -2.01 14.51 -11.40
CA PHE A 85 -3.26 14.81 -12.09
C PHE A 85 -4.30 13.75 -11.73
N SER A 86 -5.56 14.15 -11.66
CA SER A 86 -6.68 13.20 -11.56
C SER A 86 -7.96 13.78 -12.14
N VAL A 87 -8.79 12.91 -12.69
CA VAL A 87 -10.18 13.18 -13.02
C VAL A 87 -11.05 12.16 -12.28
N GLY A 88 -12.04 12.65 -11.54
CA GLY A 88 -12.97 11.83 -10.77
C GLY A 88 -14.42 12.10 -11.13
N PHE A 89 -15.28 11.10 -10.93
CA PHE A 89 -16.71 11.13 -11.23
C PHE A 89 -17.50 10.59 -10.04
N ARG A 90 -18.68 11.15 -9.80
CA ARG A 90 -19.65 10.57 -8.87
C ARG A 90 -20.40 9.44 -9.58
N THR A 91 -20.24 8.20 -9.13
CA THR A 91 -20.75 6.98 -9.77
C THR A 91 -21.55 6.16 -8.77
N THR A 92 -22.88 6.22 -8.85
CA THR A 92 -23.78 5.68 -7.83
C THR A 92 -24.55 4.44 -8.32
N PRO A 93 -23.97 3.22 -8.28
CA PRO A 93 -24.68 2.00 -8.66
C PRO A 93 -25.90 1.74 -7.76
N LEU A 94 -26.95 1.14 -8.32
CA LEU A 94 -28.17 0.72 -7.61
C LEU A 94 -28.40 -0.79 -7.71
N ASP A 95 -27.30 -1.52 -7.89
CA ASP A 95 -27.21 -2.97 -7.98
C ASP A 95 -25.79 -3.41 -7.61
N SER A 96 -25.61 -4.71 -7.41
CA SER A 96 -24.31 -5.30 -7.08
C SER A 96 -23.63 -5.94 -8.31
N MET A 97 -23.92 -5.47 -9.52
CA MET A 97 -23.33 -6.03 -10.75
C MET A 97 -21.87 -5.61 -10.96
N GLY A 98 -21.36 -4.64 -10.19
CA GLY A 98 -19.99 -4.15 -10.32
C GLY A 98 -19.78 -3.19 -11.48
N THR A 99 -20.85 -2.59 -12.02
CA THR A 99 -20.81 -1.71 -13.19
C THR A 99 -19.75 -0.60 -13.12
N PRO A 100 -19.60 0.18 -12.03
CA PRO A 100 -18.56 1.23 -11.98
C PRO A 100 -17.14 0.64 -12.01
N HIS A 101 -16.92 -0.50 -11.36
CA HIS A 101 -15.61 -1.15 -11.31
C HIS A 101 -15.22 -1.77 -12.65
N ILE A 102 -16.15 -2.47 -13.31
CA ILE A 102 -15.93 -3.00 -14.66
C ILE A 102 -15.75 -1.86 -15.67
N LEU A 103 -16.46 -0.74 -15.50
CA LEU A 103 -16.28 0.42 -16.35
C LEU A 103 -14.90 1.05 -16.15
N GLU A 104 -14.42 1.14 -14.91
CA GLU A 104 -13.07 1.64 -14.60
C GLU A 104 -11.97 0.87 -15.33
N HIS A 105 -12.07 -0.45 -15.37
CA HIS A 105 -11.18 -1.26 -16.20
C HIS A 105 -11.40 -1.00 -17.71
N THR A 106 -12.66 -1.01 -18.17
CA THR A 106 -12.97 -1.01 -19.62
C THR A 106 -12.66 0.32 -20.29
N VAL A 107 -12.72 1.47 -19.58
CA VAL A 107 -12.32 2.76 -20.17
C VAL A 107 -10.81 2.81 -20.46
N LEU A 108 -10.01 2.02 -19.74
CA LEU A 108 -8.57 1.92 -19.89
C LEU A 108 -8.14 0.91 -20.98
N CYS A 109 -9.10 0.24 -21.65
CA CYS A 109 -8.85 -0.73 -22.71
C CYS A 109 -8.72 -0.11 -24.12
N GLY A 110 -8.97 1.18 -24.28
CA GLY A 110 -8.87 1.86 -25.58
C GLY A 110 -9.85 3.01 -25.72
N SER A 111 -9.46 4.01 -26.50
CA SER A 111 -10.24 5.24 -26.70
C SER A 111 -10.22 5.70 -28.16
N GLU A 112 -10.96 6.75 -28.49
CA GLU A 112 -11.07 7.27 -29.87
C GLU A 112 -9.69 7.67 -30.43
N LYS A 113 -8.88 8.38 -29.63
CA LYS A 113 -7.53 8.82 -30.02
C LYS A 113 -6.49 7.72 -29.90
N TYR A 114 -6.68 6.81 -28.95
CA TYR A 114 -5.77 5.69 -28.69
C TYR A 114 -6.53 4.36 -28.81
N PRO A 115 -6.93 3.96 -30.04
CA PRO A 115 -7.78 2.79 -30.27
C PRO A 115 -7.02 1.45 -30.17
N VAL A 116 -5.77 1.50 -29.72
CA VAL A 116 -5.02 0.29 -29.36
C VAL A 116 -5.65 -0.31 -28.11
N ARG A 117 -5.60 -1.64 -27.99
CA ARG A 117 -6.03 -2.36 -26.81
C ARG A 117 -5.11 -2.05 -25.63
N ASP A 118 -5.68 -1.90 -24.45
CA ASP A 118 -4.97 -1.68 -23.18
C ASP A 118 -3.90 -0.57 -23.21
N PRO A 119 -4.23 0.68 -23.64
CA PRO A 119 -3.30 1.81 -23.59
C PRO A 119 -2.68 2.01 -22.22
N PHE A 120 -3.45 1.84 -21.15
CA PHE A 120 -2.99 2.02 -19.77
C PHE A 120 -1.80 1.12 -19.43
N PHE A 121 -1.91 -0.19 -19.67
CA PHE A 121 -0.83 -1.15 -19.40
C PHE A 121 0.39 -0.92 -20.28
N LYS A 122 0.18 -0.48 -21.53
CA LYS A 122 1.29 -0.10 -22.42
C LYS A 122 2.02 1.15 -21.92
N MET A 123 1.29 2.12 -21.38
CA MET A 123 1.88 3.34 -20.84
C MET A 123 2.75 3.09 -19.60
N LEU A 124 2.50 2.03 -18.82
CA LEU A 124 3.37 1.63 -17.70
C LEU A 124 4.83 1.39 -18.11
N ASN A 125 5.07 1.03 -19.37
CA ASN A 125 6.42 0.80 -19.91
C ASN A 125 6.89 1.93 -20.84
N ARG A 126 6.07 2.96 -21.06
CA ARG A 126 6.35 4.09 -21.97
C ARG A 126 6.46 5.44 -21.23
N SER A 127 6.47 5.37 -19.90
CA SER A 127 6.39 6.48 -18.95
C SER A 127 7.42 6.35 -17.83
N LEU A 128 7.75 7.46 -17.17
CA LEU A 128 8.49 7.52 -15.90
C LEU A 128 7.55 7.87 -14.73
N ALA A 129 6.26 7.53 -14.84
CA ALA A 129 5.28 7.84 -13.83
C ALA A 129 5.72 7.37 -12.45
N THR A 130 5.56 8.20 -11.45
CA THR A 130 5.78 7.84 -10.05
C THR A 130 4.54 7.11 -9.48
N PHE A 131 3.39 7.29 -10.14
CA PHE A 131 2.16 6.56 -9.87
C PHE A 131 1.25 6.58 -11.10
N MET A 132 0.59 5.47 -11.38
CA MET A 132 -0.50 5.35 -12.35
C MET A 132 -1.50 4.36 -11.79
N ASN A 133 -2.74 4.78 -11.60
CA ASN A 133 -3.81 3.86 -11.22
C ASN A 133 -5.19 4.39 -11.61
N ALA A 134 -6.20 3.60 -11.31
CA ALA A 134 -7.60 4.00 -11.22
C ALA A 134 -8.20 3.34 -9.97
N LEU A 135 -9.22 3.97 -9.38
CA LEU A 135 -9.84 3.50 -8.16
C LEU A 135 -11.35 3.66 -8.22
N THR A 136 -12.07 2.63 -7.81
CA THR A 136 -13.52 2.62 -7.64
C THR A 136 -13.88 2.55 -6.16
N GLY A 137 -14.43 3.66 -5.64
CA GLY A 137 -15.04 3.73 -4.32
C GLY A 137 -16.51 3.25 -4.33
N PRO A 138 -17.22 3.40 -3.20
CA PRO A 138 -18.63 3.00 -3.10
C PRO A 138 -19.60 3.87 -3.93
N ASP A 139 -19.19 5.10 -4.28
CA ASP A 139 -20.02 6.08 -4.98
C ASP A 139 -19.23 7.07 -5.86
N TYR A 140 -17.95 6.78 -6.10
CA TYR A 140 -17.09 7.55 -6.98
C TYR A 140 -16.08 6.65 -7.70
N THR A 141 -15.59 7.10 -8.84
CA THR A 141 -14.45 6.51 -9.55
C THR A 141 -13.51 7.63 -9.96
N PHE A 142 -12.21 7.49 -9.74
CA PHE A 142 -11.24 8.49 -10.18
C PHE A 142 -9.92 7.90 -10.67
N TYR A 143 -9.24 8.66 -11.53
CA TYR A 143 -8.13 8.19 -12.36
C TYR A 143 -6.88 9.04 -12.13
N PRO A 144 -6.10 8.74 -11.09
CA PRO A 144 -4.87 9.46 -10.77
C PRO A 144 -3.62 8.95 -11.51
N PHE A 145 -2.74 9.89 -11.85
CA PHE A 145 -1.34 9.60 -12.11
C PHE A 145 -0.43 10.70 -11.54
N SER A 146 0.85 10.40 -11.40
CA SER A 146 1.88 11.38 -11.05
C SER A 146 3.20 11.15 -11.78
N SER A 147 3.93 12.22 -12.05
CA SER A 147 5.24 12.16 -12.69
C SER A 147 6.13 13.34 -12.28
N GLN A 148 7.45 13.12 -12.29
CA GLN A 148 8.46 14.18 -12.14
C GLN A 148 8.90 14.78 -13.48
N ASN A 149 8.46 14.19 -14.59
CA ASN A 149 8.79 14.64 -15.94
C ASN A 149 7.56 15.30 -16.58
N GLU A 150 7.72 16.53 -17.07
CA GLU A 150 6.62 17.33 -17.63
C GLU A 150 6.09 16.77 -18.96
N VAL A 151 6.98 16.27 -19.83
CA VAL A 151 6.59 15.61 -21.10
C VAL A 151 5.77 14.36 -20.80
N ASP A 152 6.23 13.57 -19.82
CA ASP A 152 5.54 12.37 -19.34
C ASP A 152 4.17 12.69 -18.75
N TYR A 153 4.10 13.72 -17.91
CA TYR A 153 2.86 14.20 -17.32
C TYR A 153 1.84 14.57 -18.39
N GLN A 154 2.24 15.34 -19.42
CA GLN A 154 1.37 15.69 -20.53
C GLN A 154 0.96 14.47 -21.38
N ASN A 155 1.86 13.49 -21.54
CA ASN A 155 1.56 12.25 -22.25
C ASN A 155 0.49 11.43 -21.52
N LEU A 156 0.65 11.25 -20.21
CA LEU A 156 -0.34 10.56 -19.37
C LEU A 156 -1.66 11.31 -19.32
N GLN A 157 -1.63 12.65 -19.22
CA GLN A 157 -2.83 13.48 -19.23
C GLN A 157 -3.66 13.27 -20.50
N LYS A 158 -3.00 13.18 -21.67
CA LYS A 158 -3.67 12.90 -22.95
C LYS A 158 -4.35 11.54 -22.94
N VAL A 159 -3.65 10.50 -22.48
CA VAL A 159 -4.16 9.11 -22.45
C VAL A 159 -5.32 8.97 -21.47
N TYR A 160 -5.18 9.49 -20.25
CA TYR A 160 -6.21 9.42 -19.21
C TYR A 160 -7.48 10.17 -19.58
N LEU A 161 -7.37 11.40 -20.10
CA LEU A 161 -8.56 12.17 -20.46
C LEU A 161 -9.31 11.56 -21.65
N ASP A 162 -8.60 11.01 -22.63
CA ASP A 162 -9.26 10.35 -23.77
C ASP A 162 -9.92 9.03 -23.33
N ALA A 163 -9.26 8.27 -22.45
CA ALA A 163 -9.82 7.06 -21.86
C ALA A 163 -11.15 7.32 -21.15
N VAL A 164 -11.22 8.33 -20.27
CA VAL A 164 -12.46 8.54 -19.49
C VAL A 164 -13.58 9.21 -20.30
N PHE A 165 -13.26 10.15 -21.20
CA PHE A 165 -14.29 10.92 -21.92
C PHE A 165 -14.69 10.31 -23.26
N LYS A 166 -13.78 9.61 -23.93
CA LYS A 166 -13.99 9.02 -25.27
C LYS A 166 -13.54 7.55 -25.34
N PRO A 167 -13.95 6.68 -24.41
CA PRO A 167 -13.59 5.26 -24.45
C PRO A 167 -14.27 4.55 -25.62
N ASN A 168 -13.62 3.51 -26.14
CA ASN A 168 -14.21 2.65 -27.17
C ASN A 168 -15.34 1.77 -26.61
N LEU A 169 -15.20 1.33 -25.36
CA LEU A 169 -16.11 0.38 -24.68
C LEU A 169 -16.47 -0.80 -25.60
N SER A 170 -15.46 -1.48 -26.16
CA SER A 170 -15.70 -2.56 -27.10
C SER A 170 -16.35 -3.78 -26.41
N ARG A 171 -17.08 -4.59 -27.18
CA ARG A 171 -17.72 -5.81 -26.66
C ARG A 171 -16.67 -6.80 -26.15
N LEU A 172 -15.55 -6.95 -26.84
CA LEU A 172 -14.49 -7.90 -26.49
C LEU A 172 -13.75 -7.48 -25.21
N ASP A 173 -13.53 -6.18 -25.01
CA ASP A 173 -12.88 -5.68 -23.78
C ASP A 173 -13.79 -5.85 -22.57
N PHE A 174 -15.10 -5.62 -22.71
CA PHE A 174 -16.07 -5.95 -21.68
C PHE A 174 -16.04 -7.44 -21.29
N LEU A 175 -15.91 -8.34 -22.26
CA LEU A 175 -15.83 -9.80 -22.00
C LEU A 175 -14.51 -10.21 -21.33
N GLN A 176 -13.42 -9.47 -21.57
CA GLN A 176 -12.14 -9.69 -20.92
C GLN A 176 -12.17 -9.17 -19.48
N GLU A 177 -12.43 -7.88 -19.30
CA GLU A 177 -12.29 -7.21 -18.02
C GLU A 177 -13.46 -7.48 -17.08
N GLY A 178 -14.69 -7.56 -17.60
CA GLY A 178 -15.89 -7.82 -16.81
C GLY A 178 -16.10 -9.31 -16.56
N TRP A 179 -16.95 -9.92 -17.39
CA TRP A 179 -17.26 -11.35 -17.33
C TRP A 179 -17.71 -11.90 -18.69
N ARG A 180 -17.53 -13.20 -18.89
CA ARG A 180 -18.02 -13.94 -20.06
C ARG A 180 -18.29 -15.41 -19.74
N LEU A 181 -19.07 -16.05 -20.61
CA LEU A 181 -19.06 -17.51 -20.74
C LEU A 181 -18.00 -17.88 -21.77
N GLU A 182 -17.16 -18.86 -21.46
CA GLU A 182 -16.14 -19.37 -22.39
C GLU A 182 -16.08 -20.90 -22.32
N HIS A 183 -15.81 -21.52 -23.47
CA HIS A 183 -15.54 -22.95 -23.54
C HIS A 183 -14.25 -23.28 -22.79
N THR A 184 -14.26 -24.30 -21.94
CA THR A 184 -13.06 -24.81 -21.24
C THR A 184 -11.91 -25.12 -22.20
N ASN A 185 -12.23 -25.57 -23.42
CA ASN A 185 -11.34 -25.58 -24.56
C ASN A 185 -11.91 -24.65 -25.64
N ILE A 186 -11.26 -23.51 -25.87
CA ILE A 186 -11.69 -22.48 -26.83
C ILE A 186 -11.83 -23.06 -28.25
N GLU A 187 -11.08 -24.11 -28.61
CA GLU A 187 -11.13 -24.73 -29.93
C GLU A 187 -12.26 -25.77 -30.08
N ASP A 188 -12.84 -26.23 -28.97
CA ASP A 188 -13.87 -27.28 -28.95
C ASP A 188 -15.25 -26.74 -28.52
N LYS A 189 -16.14 -26.57 -29.50
CA LYS A 189 -17.55 -26.18 -29.31
C LYS A 189 -18.35 -27.11 -28.37
N LYS A 190 -17.88 -28.34 -28.14
CA LYS A 190 -18.56 -29.32 -27.29
C LYS A 190 -18.07 -29.29 -25.85
N SER A 191 -16.98 -28.58 -25.57
CA SER A 191 -16.47 -28.47 -24.21
C SER A 191 -17.44 -27.67 -23.33
N ASP A 192 -17.40 -27.93 -22.03
CA ASP A 192 -18.24 -27.23 -21.07
C ASP A 192 -17.98 -25.72 -21.07
N LEU A 193 -19.01 -24.93 -20.74
CA LEU A 193 -18.91 -23.49 -20.57
C LEU A 193 -18.65 -23.14 -19.11
N THR A 194 -17.75 -22.18 -18.86
CA THR A 194 -17.45 -21.65 -17.52
C THR A 194 -17.47 -20.13 -17.50
N PHE A 195 -17.55 -19.54 -16.30
CA PHE A 195 -17.35 -18.10 -16.13
C PHE A 195 -15.86 -17.73 -16.18
N LYS A 196 -15.54 -16.65 -16.89
CA LYS A 196 -14.21 -16.01 -16.87
C LYS A 196 -14.37 -14.49 -16.85
N GLY A 197 -13.36 -13.78 -16.35
CA GLY A 197 -13.29 -12.31 -16.38
C GLY A 197 -12.33 -11.77 -15.32
N VAL A 198 -11.66 -10.65 -15.60
CA VAL A 198 -10.65 -10.06 -14.69
C VAL A 198 -11.32 -9.62 -13.38
N VAL A 199 -12.31 -8.73 -13.44
CA VAL A 199 -13.03 -8.22 -12.26
C VAL A 199 -13.81 -9.33 -11.56
N TYR A 200 -14.38 -10.27 -12.31
CA TYR A 200 -15.06 -11.43 -11.73
C TYR A 200 -14.12 -12.25 -10.82
N ASN A 201 -12.91 -12.58 -11.28
CA ASN A 201 -11.93 -13.32 -10.48
C ASN A 201 -11.33 -12.47 -9.36
N GLU A 202 -11.15 -11.16 -9.59
CA GLU A 202 -10.72 -10.22 -8.57
C GLU A 202 -11.69 -10.18 -7.39
N MET A 203 -12.98 -10.03 -7.66
CA MET A 203 -14.02 -9.98 -6.61
C MET A 203 -14.23 -11.32 -5.92
N LYS A 204 -14.06 -12.44 -6.65
CA LYS A 204 -14.01 -13.78 -6.02
C LYS A 204 -12.85 -13.90 -5.03
N GLY A 205 -11.67 -13.37 -5.37
CA GLY A 205 -10.52 -13.30 -4.47
C GLY A 205 -10.73 -12.34 -3.30
N ALA A 206 -11.29 -11.16 -3.55
CA ALA A 206 -11.53 -10.15 -2.52
C ALA A 206 -12.55 -10.60 -1.46
N PHE A 207 -13.64 -11.25 -1.84
CA PHE A 207 -14.62 -11.82 -0.90
C PHE A 207 -14.21 -13.16 -0.30
N SER A 208 -13.04 -13.66 -0.69
CA SER A 208 -12.41 -14.80 -0.06
C SER A 208 -11.73 -14.38 1.26
N GLU A 209 -11.39 -13.09 1.43
CA GLU A 209 -10.96 -12.49 2.69
C GLU A 209 -12.17 -12.19 3.58
N THR A 210 -12.19 -12.76 4.78
CA THR A 210 -13.32 -12.63 5.72
C THR A 210 -13.51 -11.18 6.17
N SER A 211 -12.42 -10.43 6.31
CA SER A 211 -12.38 -9.01 6.67
C SER A 211 -13.10 -8.12 5.64
N SER A 212 -12.82 -8.34 4.35
CA SER A 212 -13.46 -7.62 3.23
C SER A 212 -14.95 -7.96 3.10
N LEU A 213 -15.30 -9.24 3.24
CA LEU A 213 -16.70 -9.67 3.27
C LEU A 213 -17.45 -8.99 4.43
N PHE A 214 -16.86 -8.99 5.63
CA PHE A 214 -17.48 -8.40 6.82
C PHE A 214 -17.71 -6.90 6.64
N GLY A 215 -16.68 -6.17 6.20
CA GLY A 215 -16.78 -4.74 5.98
C GLY A 215 -17.82 -4.35 4.95
N GLN A 216 -17.86 -5.07 3.82
CA GLN A 216 -18.84 -4.82 2.78
C GLN A 216 -20.28 -5.07 3.27
N LYS A 217 -20.54 -6.22 3.92
CA LYS A 217 -21.87 -6.52 4.48
C LYS A 217 -22.27 -5.56 5.58
N PHE A 218 -21.31 -5.09 6.38
CA PHE A 218 -21.52 -4.09 7.43
C PHE A 218 -22.03 -2.77 6.85
N ILE A 219 -21.32 -2.21 5.86
CA ILE A 219 -21.72 -0.96 5.17
C ILE A 219 -23.09 -1.13 4.52
N ASN A 220 -23.32 -2.24 3.80
CA ASN A 220 -24.61 -2.50 3.14
C ASN A 220 -25.79 -2.57 4.14
N SER A 221 -25.53 -3.08 5.35
CA SER A 221 -26.56 -3.22 6.38
C SER A 221 -26.82 -1.93 7.15
N ILE A 222 -25.77 -1.14 7.45
CA ILE A 222 -25.90 0.08 8.24
C ILE A 222 -26.37 1.28 7.38
N LEU A 223 -26.02 1.30 6.09
CA LEU A 223 -26.45 2.30 5.10
C LEU A 223 -27.24 1.65 3.94
N PRO A 224 -28.43 1.06 4.19
CA PRO A 224 -29.13 0.24 3.20
C PRO A 224 -29.83 1.05 2.09
N ARG A 225 -29.93 2.39 2.20
CA ARG A 225 -30.63 3.22 1.21
C ARG A 225 -29.64 3.80 0.21
N GLY A 226 -29.91 3.60 -1.08
CA GLY A 226 -29.08 4.13 -2.17
C GLY A 226 -27.84 3.27 -2.42
N THR A 227 -26.80 3.90 -2.96
CA THR A 227 -25.59 3.22 -3.47
C THR A 227 -24.86 2.36 -2.43
N TYR A 228 -24.82 2.80 -1.17
CA TYR A 228 -24.13 2.08 -0.10
C TYR A 228 -24.79 0.76 0.31
N GLY A 229 -26.05 0.52 -0.10
CA GLY A 229 -26.74 -0.75 0.09
C GLY A 229 -26.24 -1.87 -0.84
N TYR A 230 -25.40 -1.54 -1.83
CA TYR A 230 -24.92 -2.45 -2.87
C TYR A 230 -23.40 -2.63 -2.83
N VAL A 231 -22.90 -3.59 -3.62
CA VAL A 231 -21.47 -3.85 -3.78
C VAL A 231 -20.98 -3.18 -5.05
N SER A 232 -20.35 -2.00 -4.93
CA SER A 232 -19.86 -1.24 -6.10
C SER A 232 -18.76 -1.97 -6.87
N GLY A 233 -17.91 -2.73 -6.17
CA GLY A 233 -16.90 -3.60 -6.79
C GLY A 233 -17.47 -4.78 -7.57
N GLY A 234 -18.71 -5.18 -7.27
CA GLY A 234 -19.40 -6.32 -7.86
C GLY A 234 -19.46 -7.54 -6.94
N ASP A 235 -20.66 -8.04 -6.68
CA ASP A 235 -20.85 -9.36 -6.06
C ASP A 235 -20.65 -10.44 -7.12
N PRO A 236 -19.76 -11.44 -6.94
CA PRO A 236 -19.52 -12.50 -7.92
C PRO A 236 -20.79 -13.21 -8.43
N LEU A 237 -21.84 -13.33 -7.61
CA LEU A 237 -23.11 -13.95 -8.02
C LEU A 237 -24.03 -12.97 -8.78
N CYS A 238 -23.71 -11.68 -8.80
CA CYS A 238 -24.43 -10.63 -9.51
C CYS A 238 -23.70 -10.09 -10.74
N ILE A 239 -22.36 -10.12 -10.78
CA ILE A 239 -21.55 -9.70 -11.92
C ILE A 239 -22.05 -10.33 -13.23
N PRO A 240 -22.38 -11.64 -13.30
CA PRO A 240 -22.90 -12.26 -14.52
C PRO A 240 -24.25 -11.73 -15.01
N LYS A 241 -24.90 -10.79 -14.31
CA LYS A 241 -26.12 -10.13 -14.77
C LYS A 241 -25.83 -8.89 -15.62
N LEU A 242 -24.62 -8.33 -15.53
CA LEU A 242 -24.24 -7.13 -16.26
C LEU A 242 -24.24 -7.36 -17.78
N THR A 243 -24.85 -6.44 -18.52
CA THR A 243 -24.82 -6.43 -19.99
C THR A 243 -23.91 -5.32 -20.51
N HIS A 244 -23.40 -5.49 -21.73
CA HIS A 244 -22.55 -4.48 -22.37
C HIS A 244 -23.27 -3.14 -22.59
N GLU A 245 -24.56 -3.19 -22.93
CA GLU A 245 -25.37 -1.98 -23.08
C GLU A 245 -25.61 -1.27 -21.74
N HIS A 246 -25.79 -2.02 -20.65
CA HIS A 246 -25.87 -1.41 -19.31
C HIS A 246 -24.56 -0.68 -18.95
N LEU A 247 -23.40 -1.27 -19.26
CA LEU A 247 -22.09 -0.62 -19.06
C LEU A 247 -21.98 0.72 -19.82
N LYS A 248 -22.34 0.72 -21.12
CA LYS A 248 -22.32 1.94 -21.95
C LYS A 248 -23.28 3.00 -21.44
N ASN A 249 -24.49 2.60 -21.04
CA ASN A 249 -25.48 3.52 -20.47
C ASN A 249 -24.98 4.12 -19.16
N PHE A 250 -24.31 3.33 -18.31
CA PHE A 250 -23.70 3.81 -17.09
C PHE A 250 -22.62 4.86 -17.39
N HIS A 251 -21.72 4.59 -18.35
CA HIS A 251 -20.73 5.58 -18.81
C HIS A 251 -21.39 6.88 -19.28
N SER A 252 -22.34 6.78 -20.20
CA SER A 252 -23.07 7.95 -20.72
C SER A 252 -23.79 8.76 -19.64
N THR A 253 -24.19 8.11 -18.54
CA THR A 253 -24.93 8.74 -17.44
C THR A 253 -24.01 9.45 -16.45
N TYR A 254 -22.83 8.88 -16.16
CA TYR A 254 -21.98 9.33 -15.06
C TYR A 254 -20.68 10.02 -15.50
N TYR A 255 -20.18 9.79 -16.72
CA TYR A 255 -18.87 10.28 -17.21
C TYR A 255 -18.96 11.60 -18.00
N HIS A 256 -20.12 12.27 -17.95
CA HIS A 256 -20.27 13.61 -18.53
C HIS A 256 -19.42 14.63 -17.74
N PRO A 257 -18.72 15.60 -18.39
CA PRO A 257 -17.82 16.51 -17.68
C PRO A 257 -18.47 17.36 -16.58
N SER A 258 -19.77 17.66 -16.67
CA SER A 258 -20.50 18.35 -15.60
C SER A 258 -20.56 17.57 -14.28
N ASN A 259 -20.38 16.24 -14.32
CA ASN A 259 -20.29 15.39 -13.13
C ASN A 259 -18.83 15.16 -12.68
N ALA A 260 -17.84 15.68 -13.41
CA ALA A 260 -16.43 15.45 -13.13
C ALA A 260 -15.86 16.41 -12.08
N ARG A 261 -14.77 16.00 -11.43
CA ARG A 261 -13.86 16.81 -10.60
C ARG A 261 -12.43 16.63 -11.10
N ILE A 262 -11.73 17.71 -11.39
CA ILE A 262 -10.36 17.64 -11.93
C ILE A 262 -9.36 18.20 -10.92
N PHE A 263 -8.35 17.42 -10.60
CA PHE A 263 -7.31 17.76 -9.63
C PHE A 263 -5.94 17.87 -10.30
N SER A 264 -5.13 18.85 -9.87
CA SER A 264 -3.70 18.85 -10.16
C SER A 264 -2.89 19.40 -8.98
N TYR A 265 -1.64 18.95 -8.86
CA TYR A 265 -0.72 19.35 -7.79
C TYR A 265 0.70 19.42 -8.31
N GLY A 266 1.50 20.33 -7.74
CA GLY A 266 2.95 20.39 -7.90
C GLY A 266 3.43 21.71 -8.51
N ASN A 267 4.60 21.67 -9.14
CA ASN A 267 5.29 22.86 -9.66
C ASN A 267 5.12 23.10 -11.17
N PHE A 268 4.48 22.20 -11.92
CA PHE A 268 4.22 22.39 -13.35
C PHE A 268 3.22 23.54 -13.59
N PRO A 269 3.31 24.26 -14.71
CA PRO A 269 2.45 25.42 -15.00
C PRO A 269 0.96 25.05 -15.10
N LEU A 270 0.11 25.67 -14.29
CA LEU A 270 -1.34 25.48 -14.34
C LEU A 270 -1.94 25.87 -15.70
N GLU A 271 -1.42 26.92 -16.33
CA GLU A 271 -1.99 27.47 -17.57
C GLU A 271 -2.08 26.44 -18.69
N GLU A 272 -1.01 25.67 -18.90
CA GLU A 272 -0.94 24.65 -19.94
C GLU A 272 -1.97 23.53 -19.70
N ASN A 273 -2.14 23.14 -18.43
CA ASN A 273 -3.13 22.15 -18.01
C ASN A 273 -4.56 22.61 -18.31
N LEU A 274 -4.92 23.84 -17.93
CA LEU A 274 -6.26 24.36 -18.20
C LEU A 274 -6.53 24.47 -19.69
N LYS A 275 -5.55 24.98 -20.45
CA LYS A 275 -5.66 25.09 -21.92
C LYS A 275 -5.94 23.74 -22.55
N PHE A 276 -5.13 22.73 -22.24
CA PHE A 276 -5.29 21.40 -22.81
C PHE A 276 -6.63 20.77 -22.46
N VAL A 277 -7.01 20.77 -21.17
CA VAL A 277 -8.27 20.19 -20.69
C VAL A 277 -9.48 20.84 -21.36
N ASN A 278 -9.48 22.17 -21.52
CA ASN A 278 -10.55 22.90 -22.17
C ASN A 278 -10.63 22.61 -23.68
N GLU A 279 -9.53 22.84 -24.41
CA GLU A 279 -9.51 22.72 -25.88
C GLU A 279 -9.76 21.29 -26.34
N ALA A 280 -9.15 20.31 -25.67
CA ALA A 280 -9.24 18.91 -26.09
C ALA A 280 -10.56 18.23 -25.69
N TYR A 281 -11.23 18.68 -24.62
CA TYR A 281 -12.42 18.02 -24.10
C TYR A 281 -13.53 18.99 -23.68
N LEU A 282 -13.37 19.78 -22.61
CA LEU A 282 -14.52 20.44 -21.96
C LEU A 282 -15.29 21.41 -22.86
N SER A 283 -14.60 22.11 -23.77
CA SER A 283 -15.22 23.04 -24.73
C SER A 283 -16.20 22.37 -25.70
N GLN A 284 -16.08 21.06 -25.92
CA GLN A 284 -16.93 20.27 -26.83
C GLN A 284 -18.28 19.90 -26.20
N TYR A 285 -18.41 19.94 -24.87
CA TYR A 285 -19.63 19.55 -24.16
C TYR A 285 -20.48 20.75 -23.80
N THR A 286 -21.79 20.55 -23.63
CA THR A 286 -22.70 21.54 -23.03
C THR A 286 -23.00 21.14 -21.59
N TYR A 287 -23.42 22.08 -20.74
CA TYR A 287 -23.85 21.73 -19.39
C TYR A 287 -24.95 20.67 -19.41
N LEU A 288 -24.78 19.65 -18.55
CA LEU A 288 -25.80 18.68 -18.22
C LEU A 288 -25.92 18.64 -16.70
N ASP A 289 -27.12 18.78 -16.17
CA ASP A 289 -27.35 18.74 -14.73
C ASP A 289 -27.04 17.35 -14.15
N PRO A 290 -26.02 17.19 -13.28
CA PRO A 290 -25.63 15.90 -12.73
C PRO A 290 -26.40 15.54 -11.45
N ASN A 291 -27.49 16.25 -11.11
CA ASN A 291 -28.22 16.07 -9.85
C ASN A 291 -28.69 14.63 -9.57
N HIS A 292 -28.94 13.82 -10.61
CA HIS A 292 -29.33 12.40 -10.46
C HIS A 292 -28.27 11.54 -9.75
N SER A 293 -27.00 11.94 -9.78
CA SER A 293 -25.90 11.21 -9.16
C SER A 293 -25.66 11.60 -7.70
N ILE A 294 -26.36 12.61 -7.17
CA ILE A 294 -26.18 13.05 -5.78
C ILE A 294 -26.64 11.93 -4.84
N VAL A 295 -25.72 11.41 -4.04
CA VAL A 295 -26.02 10.47 -2.95
C VAL A 295 -26.77 11.21 -1.87
N GLU A 296 -27.98 10.79 -1.49
CA GLU A 296 -28.77 11.39 -0.39
C GLU A 296 -28.22 11.01 1.00
N LYS A 297 -28.57 11.79 2.03
CA LYS A 297 -28.29 11.40 3.43
C LYS A 297 -29.09 10.16 3.79
N GLN A 298 -28.48 9.25 4.54
CA GLN A 298 -29.14 8.08 5.10
C GLN A 298 -30.16 8.51 6.17
N PRO A 299 -31.44 8.11 6.04
CA PRO A 299 -32.42 8.31 7.10
C PRO A 299 -32.00 7.60 8.39
N ARG A 300 -32.07 8.34 9.51
CA ARG A 300 -31.65 7.85 10.83
C ARG A 300 -32.68 6.88 11.40
N TRP A 301 -32.19 5.72 11.86
CA TRP A 301 -33.04 4.73 12.51
C TRP A 301 -33.58 5.23 13.84
N GLN A 302 -34.75 4.72 14.22
CA GLN A 302 -35.39 5.00 15.50
C GLN A 302 -34.96 3.99 16.58
N GLU A 303 -34.53 2.80 16.17
CA GLU A 303 -34.08 1.74 17.07
C GLU A 303 -32.80 1.08 16.52
N PRO A 304 -31.88 0.64 17.39
CA PRO A 304 -30.71 -0.15 17.00
C PRO A 304 -31.12 -1.45 16.30
N LYS A 305 -30.23 -1.96 15.43
CA LYS A 305 -30.44 -3.23 14.72
C LYS A 305 -29.33 -4.24 15.02
N ARG A 306 -29.64 -5.52 14.80
CA ARG A 306 -28.71 -6.64 14.90
C ARG A 306 -28.79 -7.52 13.67
N ASN A 307 -27.63 -7.90 13.14
CA ASN A 307 -27.51 -8.85 12.03
C ASN A 307 -26.44 -9.92 12.36
N GLU A 308 -26.64 -11.15 11.90
CA GLU A 308 -25.63 -12.21 11.92
C GLU A 308 -25.36 -12.66 10.47
N ILE A 309 -24.09 -12.82 10.09
CA ILE A 309 -23.67 -13.32 8.79
C ILE A 309 -22.73 -14.52 8.94
N ALA A 310 -22.69 -15.38 7.94
CA ALA A 310 -21.72 -16.48 7.86
C ALA A 310 -20.45 -16.04 7.11
N CYS A 311 -19.32 -16.67 7.42
CA CYS A 311 -18.07 -16.53 6.68
C CYS A 311 -17.37 -17.88 6.47
N ARG A 312 -16.32 -17.86 5.66
CA ARG A 312 -15.40 -18.99 5.50
C ARG A 312 -14.69 -19.30 6.82
N PHE A 313 -14.38 -20.58 7.01
CA PHE A 313 -13.47 -21.07 8.05
C PHE A 313 -12.00 -20.87 7.65
N ASP A 314 -11.20 -20.24 8.52
CA ASP A 314 -9.77 -20.04 8.31
C ASP A 314 -8.96 -21.25 8.81
N GLN A 315 -8.29 -21.96 7.91
CA GLN A 315 -7.49 -23.15 8.26
C GLN A 315 -6.21 -22.83 9.04
N TYR A 316 -5.71 -21.59 8.96
CA TYR A 316 -4.48 -21.14 9.61
C TYR A 316 -4.74 -20.20 10.78
N GLY A 317 -6.01 -19.96 11.11
CA GLY A 317 -6.46 -19.14 12.22
C GLY A 317 -6.55 -19.89 13.55
N VAL A 318 -7.21 -19.25 14.52
CA VAL A 318 -7.49 -19.82 15.86
C VAL A 318 -8.53 -20.97 15.78
N PRO A 319 -8.82 -21.73 16.85
CA PRO A 319 -9.89 -22.73 16.83
C PRO A 319 -11.25 -22.17 16.35
N ILE A 320 -12.05 -22.99 15.65
CA ILE A 320 -13.28 -22.55 14.98
C ILE A 320 -14.27 -21.87 15.93
N GLU A 321 -14.34 -22.31 17.18
CA GLU A 321 -15.21 -21.76 18.22
C GLU A 321 -14.85 -20.32 18.59
N LYS A 322 -13.61 -19.91 18.28
CA LYS A 322 -13.10 -18.57 18.53
C LYS A 322 -13.11 -17.70 17.28
N GLN A 323 -13.09 -18.24 16.06
CA GLN A 323 -13.01 -17.46 14.81
C GLN A 323 -14.24 -16.56 14.48
N ASN A 324 -15.06 -16.23 15.48
CA ASN A 324 -16.17 -15.31 15.31
C ASN A 324 -15.72 -13.86 15.48
N GLN A 325 -16.44 -12.96 14.82
CA GLN A 325 -16.21 -11.52 14.90
C GLN A 325 -17.48 -10.78 15.29
N ILE A 326 -17.31 -9.63 15.92
CA ILE A 326 -18.40 -8.71 16.26
C ILE A 326 -17.99 -7.29 15.88
N ALA A 327 -18.91 -6.52 15.32
CA ALA A 327 -18.73 -5.10 15.01
C ALA A 327 -19.94 -4.32 15.54
N ILE A 328 -19.68 -3.28 16.33
CA ILE A 328 -20.69 -2.37 16.86
C ILE A 328 -20.39 -1.00 16.29
N GLY A 329 -21.22 -0.55 15.35
CA GLY A 329 -21.02 0.73 14.67
C GLY A 329 -22.21 1.67 14.73
N TYR A 330 -21.88 2.93 14.48
CA TYR A 330 -22.76 4.08 14.62
C TYR A 330 -22.59 4.96 13.39
N VAL A 331 -23.71 5.40 12.82
CA VAL A 331 -23.66 6.43 11.78
C VAL A 331 -23.44 7.78 12.42
N MET A 332 -22.41 8.50 11.98
CA MET A 332 -21.88 9.72 12.59
C MET A 332 -22.36 10.97 11.84
N SER A 333 -21.48 11.90 11.51
CA SER A 333 -21.79 13.13 10.78
C SER A 333 -21.81 12.91 9.27
N ASP A 334 -22.44 13.85 8.56
CA ASP A 334 -22.19 13.99 7.11
C ASP A 334 -20.73 14.45 6.93
N ILE A 335 -20.02 13.87 5.96
CA ILE A 335 -18.61 14.16 5.65
C ILE A 335 -18.36 15.64 5.36
N THR A 336 -19.37 16.36 4.88
CA THR A 336 -19.28 17.81 4.62
C THR A 336 -19.15 18.65 5.91
N SER A 337 -19.45 18.07 7.07
CA SER A 337 -19.19 18.68 8.39
C SER A 337 -17.71 18.56 8.78
N ILE A 338 -16.82 19.30 8.11
CA ILE A 338 -15.35 19.19 8.24
C ILE A 338 -14.86 19.13 9.69
N TYR A 339 -15.31 20.06 10.54
CA TYR A 339 -14.86 20.08 11.94
C TYR A 339 -15.40 18.89 12.74
N GLU A 340 -16.62 18.42 12.48
CA GLU A 340 -17.16 17.22 13.14
C GLU A 340 -16.37 15.96 12.74
N THR A 341 -16.05 15.81 11.46
CA THR A 341 -15.22 14.70 10.95
C THR A 341 -13.82 14.73 11.55
N PHE A 342 -13.16 15.89 11.56
CA PHE A 342 -11.83 16.05 12.16
C PHE A 342 -11.84 15.78 13.67
N MET A 343 -12.87 16.25 14.38
CA MET A 343 -13.07 15.97 15.80
C MET A 343 -13.29 14.47 16.06
N MET A 344 -14.09 13.79 15.23
CA MET A 344 -14.31 12.36 15.36
C MET A 344 -13.05 11.53 15.10
N MET A 345 -12.15 11.97 14.21
CA MET A 345 -10.83 11.34 14.07
C MET A 345 -10.05 11.40 15.39
N ALA A 346 -10.00 12.57 16.05
CA ALA A 346 -9.31 12.72 17.33
C ALA A 346 -9.99 11.95 18.48
N MET A 347 -11.33 11.92 18.52
CA MET A 347 -12.06 11.08 19.49
C MET A 347 -11.75 9.59 19.29
N THR A 348 -11.62 9.15 18.05
CA THR A 348 -11.29 7.76 17.72
C THR A 348 -9.90 7.37 18.22
N GLU A 349 -8.90 8.23 18.03
CA GLU A 349 -7.56 8.08 18.62
C GLU A 349 -7.64 7.92 20.16
N LEU A 350 -8.40 8.80 20.83
CA LEU A 350 -8.58 8.74 22.28
C LEU A 350 -9.27 7.47 22.76
N MET A 351 -10.20 6.94 21.97
CA MET A 351 -11.05 5.81 22.32
C MET A 351 -10.42 4.47 21.99
N ILE A 352 -9.58 4.36 20.95
CA ILE A 352 -9.13 3.08 20.39
C ILE A 352 -7.61 2.90 20.44
N ILE A 353 -6.82 3.93 20.16
CA ILE A 353 -5.40 3.77 19.84
C ILE A 353 -4.52 3.77 21.09
N GLY A 354 -3.76 2.68 21.27
CA GLY A 354 -2.78 2.51 22.34
C GLY A 354 -3.36 2.06 23.69
N PRO A 355 -2.49 1.63 24.63
CA PRO A 355 -2.89 1.11 25.94
C PRO A 355 -3.58 2.12 26.86
N ASN A 356 -3.50 3.41 26.53
CA ASN A 356 -4.14 4.47 27.28
C ASN A 356 -5.59 4.77 26.84
N SER A 357 -6.01 4.23 25.70
CA SER A 357 -7.35 4.45 25.15
C SER A 357 -8.44 3.70 25.93
N ALA A 358 -9.66 4.24 25.85
CA ALA A 358 -10.78 3.73 26.64
C ALA A 358 -11.17 2.29 26.27
N PHE A 359 -11.35 2.00 24.98
CA PHE A 359 -11.70 0.67 24.51
C PHE A 359 -10.54 -0.31 24.57
N TYR A 360 -9.28 0.13 24.49
CA TYR A 360 -8.17 -0.80 24.66
C TYR A 360 -8.16 -1.37 26.08
N LYS A 361 -8.29 -0.50 27.09
CA LYS A 361 -8.40 -0.88 28.50
C LYS A 361 -9.59 -1.81 28.77
N SER A 362 -10.74 -1.52 28.16
CA SER A 362 -11.97 -2.25 28.48
C SER A 362 -12.17 -3.54 27.68
N LEU A 363 -11.69 -3.60 26.43
CA LEU A 363 -11.89 -4.73 25.51
C LEU A 363 -10.62 -5.54 25.25
N ILE A 364 -9.46 -4.90 25.05
CA ILE A 364 -8.24 -5.60 24.65
C ILE A 364 -7.50 -6.16 25.87
N GLU A 365 -7.32 -5.35 26.92
CA GLU A 365 -6.57 -5.76 28.12
C GLU A 365 -7.20 -6.90 28.91
N LYS A 366 -8.53 -7.08 28.78
CA LYS A 366 -9.25 -8.19 29.41
C LYS A 366 -9.05 -9.53 28.70
N ASN A 367 -8.34 -9.54 27.57
CA ASN A 367 -8.03 -10.73 26.77
C ASN A 367 -9.29 -11.55 26.39
N ILE A 368 -10.39 -10.85 26.06
CA ILE A 368 -11.66 -11.47 25.66
C ILE A 368 -11.72 -11.82 24.16
N SER A 369 -10.73 -11.37 23.39
CA SER A 369 -10.64 -11.42 21.92
C SER A 369 -9.18 -11.47 21.47
N GLY A 370 -8.92 -11.75 20.19
CA GLY A 370 -7.59 -11.69 19.55
C GLY A 370 -7.21 -10.29 19.06
N GLY A 371 -7.93 -9.26 19.49
CA GLY A 371 -7.71 -7.87 19.12
C GLY A 371 -8.88 -7.26 18.34
N TYR A 372 -8.64 -6.03 17.88
CA TYR A 372 -9.56 -5.35 16.97
C TYR A 372 -9.61 -6.03 15.61
N ASN A 373 -10.76 -5.95 14.95
CA ASN A 373 -10.91 -6.35 13.54
C ASN A 373 -10.73 -5.14 12.58
N SER A 374 -10.71 -5.41 11.28
CA SER A 374 -10.45 -4.40 10.23
C SER A 374 -11.48 -3.27 10.14
N LEU A 375 -12.68 -3.45 10.70
CA LEU A 375 -13.71 -2.41 10.71
C LEU A 375 -13.47 -1.35 11.79
N THR A 376 -12.65 -1.64 12.80
CA THR A 376 -12.47 -0.78 13.96
C THR A 376 -11.84 0.56 13.58
N GLY A 377 -12.50 1.66 13.94
CA GLY A 377 -12.01 3.01 13.65
C GLY A 377 -13.13 3.94 13.21
N TYR A 378 -12.73 4.98 12.48
CA TYR A 378 -13.62 5.99 11.90
C TYR A 378 -13.44 6.02 10.39
N ASP A 379 -14.53 5.75 9.68
CA ASP A 379 -14.60 5.77 8.22
C ASP A 379 -15.21 7.09 7.74
N ASN A 380 -14.40 7.86 7.04
CA ASN A 380 -14.75 9.13 6.42
C ASN A 380 -14.68 9.08 4.89
N GLN A 381 -14.79 7.89 4.28
CA GLN A 381 -14.75 7.72 2.82
C GLN A 381 -16.15 7.74 2.17
N ILE A 382 -17.20 7.85 2.97
CA ILE A 382 -18.62 7.85 2.55
C ILE A 382 -19.38 9.04 3.12
N ARG A 383 -20.53 9.37 2.52
CA ARG A 383 -21.33 10.56 2.85
C ARG A 383 -21.67 10.65 4.34
N ASP A 384 -22.37 9.66 4.88
CA ASP A 384 -22.66 9.59 6.31
C ASP A 384 -21.59 8.71 6.96
N THR A 385 -20.61 9.37 7.58
CA THR A 385 -19.41 8.73 8.15
C THR A 385 -19.76 7.70 9.23
N LEU A 386 -18.86 6.75 9.48
CA LEU A 386 -19.10 5.66 10.44
C LEU A 386 -18.02 5.64 11.52
N PHE A 387 -18.40 5.31 12.74
CA PHE A 387 -17.47 4.84 13.75
C PHE A 387 -17.84 3.42 14.12
N VAL A 388 -16.86 2.54 14.21
CA VAL A 388 -17.06 1.14 14.55
C VAL A 388 -16.03 0.70 15.58
N VAL A 389 -16.49 -0.07 16.56
CA VAL A 389 -15.61 -0.87 17.43
C VAL A 389 -15.91 -2.33 17.14
N GLY A 390 -14.90 -3.04 16.66
CA GLY A 390 -15.04 -4.45 16.31
C GLY A 390 -13.94 -5.31 16.88
N LEU A 391 -14.28 -6.53 17.23
CA LEU A 391 -13.35 -7.53 17.75
C LEU A 391 -13.39 -8.78 16.88
N ARG A 392 -12.27 -9.50 16.86
CA ARG A 392 -12.12 -10.81 16.23
C ARG A 392 -11.67 -11.84 17.26
N ASP A 393 -11.74 -13.10 16.87
CA ASP A 393 -11.36 -14.23 17.72
C ASP A 393 -12.15 -14.27 19.03
N VAL A 394 -13.45 -13.94 18.96
CA VAL A 394 -14.37 -13.88 20.09
C VAL A 394 -15.21 -15.15 20.13
N GLU A 395 -15.34 -15.77 21.30
CA GLU A 395 -16.30 -16.87 21.50
C GLU A 395 -17.73 -16.36 21.32
N LYS A 396 -18.58 -17.10 20.60
CA LYS A 396 -19.97 -16.70 20.33
C LYS A 396 -20.77 -16.37 21.61
N SER A 397 -20.50 -17.08 22.70
CA SER A 397 -21.13 -16.85 24.02
C SER A 397 -20.79 -15.49 24.66
N LYS A 398 -19.74 -14.82 24.20
CA LYS A 398 -19.23 -13.55 24.76
C LYS A 398 -19.75 -12.30 24.05
N PHE A 399 -20.54 -12.43 22.99
CA PHE A 399 -21.02 -11.26 22.21
C PHE A 399 -21.84 -10.26 23.04
N GLU A 400 -22.76 -10.74 23.88
CA GLU A 400 -23.55 -9.85 24.75
C GLU A 400 -22.67 -9.14 25.78
N MET A 401 -21.65 -9.83 26.30
CA MET A 401 -20.67 -9.24 27.20
C MET A 401 -19.88 -8.13 26.51
N VAL A 402 -19.43 -8.34 25.26
CA VAL A 402 -18.71 -7.32 24.48
C VAL A 402 -19.57 -6.06 24.32
N GLU A 403 -20.84 -6.21 23.95
CA GLU A 403 -21.74 -5.07 23.80
C GLU A 403 -21.98 -4.33 25.12
N SER A 404 -22.16 -5.07 26.21
CA SER A 404 -22.28 -4.49 27.55
C SER A 404 -21.04 -3.67 27.92
N ILE A 405 -19.84 -4.20 27.65
CA ILE A 405 -18.57 -3.48 27.88
C ILE A 405 -18.49 -2.22 27.00
N VAL A 406 -18.92 -2.28 25.73
CA VAL A 406 -18.92 -1.11 24.85
C VAL A 406 -19.84 -0.02 25.39
N ASN A 407 -21.07 -0.35 25.77
CA ASN A 407 -22.02 0.61 26.35
C ASN A 407 -21.49 1.19 27.67
N GLN A 408 -20.92 0.35 28.54
CA GLN A 408 -20.34 0.79 29.81
C GLN A 408 -19.13 1.71 29.59
N THR A 409 -18.27 1.41 28.61
CA THR A 409 -17.11 2.26 28.28
C THR A 409 -17.56 3.62 27.78
N LEU A 410 -18.59 3.68 26.93
CA LEU A 410 -19.17 4.94 26.46
C LEU A 410 -19.77 5.75 27.61
N GLN A 411 -20.46 5.08 28.54
CA GLN A 411 -20.99 5.71 29.74
C GLN A 411 -19.87 6.26 30.64
N ASP A 412 -18.78 5.50 30.82
CA ASP A 412 -17.61 5.94 31.57
C ASP A 412 -16.95 7.19 30.95
N ILE A 413 -16.85 7.26 29.62
CA ILE A 413 -16.34 8.45 28.93
C ILE A 413 -17.31 9.63 29.11
N TYR A 414 -18.63 9.40 29.01
CA TYR A 414 -19.63 10.45 29.23
C TYR A 414 -19.56 11.05 30.65
N ASP A 415 -19.33 10.20 31.66
CA ASP A 415 -19.30 10.63 33.06
C ASP A 415 -17.96 11.25 33.48
N LYS A 416 -16.83 10.73 32.95
CA LYS A 416 -15.48 11.07 33.44
C LYS A 416 -14.63 11.86 32.42
N GLY A 417 -14.96 11.79 31.13
CA GLY A 417 -14.13 12.33 30.06
C GLY A 417 -12.83 11.56 29.85
N PHE A 418 -11.85 12.21 29.22
CA PHE A 418 -10.50 11.66 29.01
C PHE A 418 -9.48 12.34 29.91
N GLU A 419 -8.38 11.65 30.21
CA GLU A 419 -7.24 12.24 30.89
C GLU A 419 -6.61 13.35 30.03
N LYS A 420 -6.34 14.51 30.63
CA LYS A 420 -5.74 15.68 29.94
C LYS A 420 -4.45 15.33 29.19
N ASP A 421 -3.64 14.47 29.79
CA ASP A 421 -2.38 14.03 29.21
C ASP A 421 -2.56 13.18 27.95
N HIS A 422 -3.64 12.39 27.89
CA HIS A 422 -4.00 11.60 26.71
C HIS A 422 -4.56 12.48 25.58
N ILE A 423 -5.30 13.54 25.94
CA ILE A 423 -5.73 14.56 24.96
C ILE A 423 -4.52 15.24 24.34
N GLN A 424 -3.54 15.63 25.16
CA GLN A 424 -2.32 16.28 24.67
C GLN A 424 -1.47 15.38 23.76
N SER A 425 -1.37 14.08 24.05
CA SER A 425 -0.61 13.15 23.20
C SER A 425 -1.25 13.00 21.83
N VAL A 426 -2.58 12.86 21.76
CA VAL A 426 -3.31 12.80 20.48
C VAL A 426 -3.10 14.09 19.69
N LEU A 427 -3.28 15.26 20.31
CA LEU A 427 -3.06 16.56 19.63
C LEU A 427 -1.62 16.73 19.11
N HIS A 428 -0.63 16.25 19.86
CA HIS A 428 0.77 16.24 19.40
C HIS A 428 0.97 15.34 18.18
N GLY A 429 0.33 14.17 18.16
CA GLY A 429 0.34 13.27 17.00
C GLY A 429 -0.19 13.93 15.73
N PHE A 430 -1.28 14.70 15.84
CA PHE A 430 -1.80 15.51 14.72
C PHE A 430 -0.81 16.60 14.28
N GLU A 431 -0.18 17.32 15.21
CA GLU A 431 0.82 18.33 14.85
C GLU A 431 2.02 17.71 14.09
N LEU A 432 2.50 16.57 14.56
CA LEU A 432 3.63 15.89 13.94
C LEU A 432 3.28 15.34 12.55
N SER A 433 2.09 14.77 12.38
CA SER A 433 1.63 14.23 11.09
C SER A 433 1.49 15.33 10.02
N ILE A 434 1.07 16.54 10.40
CA ILE A 434 1.01 17.71 9.50
C ILE A 434 2.39 18.12 9.01
N LYS A 435 3.42 18.04 9.88
CA LYS A 435 4.79 18.43 9.51
C LYS A 435 5.53 17.38 8.71
N HIS A 436 5.18 16.10 8.87
CA HIS A 436 5.81 14.98 8.17
C HIS A 436 5.74 15.14 6.63
N GLN A 437 6.89 14.93 5.96
CA GLN A 437 7.00 15.10 4.51
C GLN A 437 6.96 13.75 3.78
N SER A 438 5.84 13.46 3.11
CA SER A 438 5.67 12.26 2.28
C SER A 438 6.14 12.49 0.83
N PRO A 439 6.78 11.51 0.17
CA PRO A 439 7.11 11.60 -1.26
C PRO A 439 5.86 11.50 -2.17
N LYS A 440 4.70 11.13 -1.61
CA LYS A 440 3.40 11.01 -2.29
C LYS A 440 2.41 12.07 -1.81
N PHE A 441 2.89 13.24 -1.41
CA PHE A 441 2.07 14.29 -0.77
C PHE A 441 0.84 14.68 -1.60
N GLY A 442 1.00 14.96 -2.90
CA GLY A 442 -0.12 15.31 -3.78
C GLY A 442 -1.19 14.22 -3.91
N LEU A 443 -0.78 12.94 -3.96
CA LEU A 443 -1.70 11.80 -4.01
C LEU A 443 -2.47 11.64 -2.68
N ASN A 444 -1.77 11.81 -1.54
CA ASN A 444 -2.42 11.76 -0.24
C ASN A 444 -3.47 12.87 -0.09
N LEU A 445 -3.19 14.08 -0.57
CA LEU A 445 -4.20 15.15 -0.60
C LEU A 445 -5.39 14.80 -1.49
N LEU A 446 -5.15 14.27 -2.69
CA LEU A 446 -6.22 13.82 -3.58
C LEU A 446 -7.12 12.78 -2.90
N PHE A 447 -6.55 11.73 -2.33
CA PHE A 447 -7.31 10.64 -1.71
C PHE A 447 -8.14 11.11 -0.51
N ASN A 448 -7.62 12.05 0.29
CA ASN A 448 -8.35 12.59 1.43
C ASN A 448 -9.44 13.61 1.04
N LEU A 449 -9.26 14.33 -0.07
CA LEU A 449 -10.22 15.35 -0.52
C LEU A 449 -11.33 14.78 -1.41
N MET A 450 -11.06 13.74 -2.21
CA MET A 450 -12.01 13.23 -3.21
C MET A 450 -13.38 12.83 -2.62
N PRO A 451 -13.47 12.06 -1.51
CA PRO A 451 -14.76 11.72 -0.91
C PRO A 451 -15.55 12.96 -0.49
N LEU A 452 -14.91 13.91 0.19
CA LEU A 452 -15.51 15.19 0.58
C LEU A 452 -16.00 15.97 -0.65
N TRP A 453 -15.19 15.98 -1.70
CA TRP A 453 -15.43 16.79 -2.90
C TRP A 453 -16.61 16.29 -3.74
N ILE A 454 -16.75 14.97 -3.90
CA ILE A 454 -17.87 14.34 -4.63
C ILE A 454 -19.23 14.61 -3.98
N HIS A 455 -19.22 14.84 -2.66
CA HIS A 455 -20.39 15.27 -1.88
C HIS A 455 -20.56 16.79 -1.81
N ASN A 456 -19.85 17.55 -2.65
CA ASN A 456 -19.87 19.01 -2.71
C ASN A 456 -19.44 19.68 -1.39
N GLY A 457 -18.51 19.06 -0.66
CA GLY A 457 -17.98 19.59 0.59
C GLY A 457 -16.99 20.76 0.40
N PRO A 458 -16.74 21.56 1.45
CA PRO A 458 -15.88 22.75 1.34
C PRO A 458 -14.37 22.40 1.40
N ILE A 459 -13.81 21.86 0.32
CA ILE A 459 -12.44 21.32 0.24
C ILE A 459 -11.33 22.30 0.63
N ILE A 460 -11.48 23.60 0.34
CA ILE A 460 -10.47 24.61 0.73
C ILE A 460 -10.42 24.81 2.25
N ASN A 461 -11.56 24.67 2.93
CA ASN A 461 -11.60 24.74 4.39
C ASN A 461 -10.99 23.49 5.04
N ALA A 462 -11.11 22.32 4.40
CA ALA A 462 -10.49 21.09 4.88
C ALA A 462 -8.96 21.15 4.89
N LEU A 463 -8.37 21.99 4.03
CA LEU A 463 -6.92 22.22 3.96
C LEU A 463 -6.37 23.14 5.07
N LYS A 464 -7.23 23.88 5.78
CA LYS A 464 -6.84 24.84 6.83
C LYS A 464 -6.65 24.15 8.19
N VAL A 465 -5.75 23.16 8.23
CA VAL A 465 -5.67 22.21 9.35
C VAL A 465 -5.25 22.85 10.67
N ASN A 466 -4.41 23.90 10.67
CA ASN A 466 -4.04 24.58 11.93
C ASN A 466 -5.24 25.21 12.62
N GLN A 467 -6.18 25.80 11.86
CA GLN A 467 -7.40 26.37 12.43
C GLN A 467 -8.28 25.30 13.06
N LEU A 468 -8.42 24.15 12.39
CA LEU A 468 -9.15 23.00 12.91
C LEU A 468 -8.49 22.44 14.16
N LEU A 469 -7.15 22.35 14.19
CA LEU A 469 -6.37 21.86 15.32
C LEU A 469 -6.46 22.79 16.53
N ASP A 470 -6.40 24.10 16.33
CA ASP A 470 -6.56 25.10 17.41
C ASP A 470 -7.96 25.01 18.03
N GLN A 471 -9.00 24.94 17.19
CA GLN A 471 -10.38 24.77 17.65
C GLN A 471 -10.56 23.44 18.39
N LEU A 472 -10.02 22.35 17.85
CA LEU A 472 -10.08 21.02 18.46
C LEU A 472 -9.38 21.01 19.83
N LYS A 473 -8.21 21.63 19.93
CA LYS A 473 -7.45 21.74 21.17
C LYS A 473 -8.24 22.46 22.27
N THR A 474 -8.88 23.58 21.95
CA THR A 474 -9.73 24.29 22.91
C THR A 474 -10.92 23.41 23.34
N ASN A 475 -11.59 22.78 22.37
CA ASN A 475 -12.82 22.04 22.63
C ASN A 475 -12.60 20.73 23.39
N LEU A 476 -11.60 19.91 23.02
CA LEU A 476 -11.32 18.64 23.72
C LEU A 476 -10.84 18.84 25.16
N MET A 477 -10.25 19.99 25.48
CA MET A 477 -9.81 20.30 26.84
C MET A 477 -10.98 20.72 27.75
N GLU A 478 -12.16 21.01 27.20
CA GLU A 478 -13.37 21.34 27.94
C GLU A 478 -14.22 20.09 28.22
N PRO A 479 -14.32 19.61 29.48
CA PRO A 479 -15.02 18.36 29.79
C PRO A 479 -16.48 18.34 29.35
N LYS A 480 -17.15 19.50 29.39
CA LYS A 480 -18.54 19.64 28.94
C LYS A 480 -18.69 19.33 27.44
N TYR A 481 -17.73 19.77 26.63
CA TYR A 481 -17.77 19.53 25.18
C TYR A 481 -17.63 18.04 24.86
N VAL A 482 -16.67 17.35 25.48
CA VAL A 482 -16.51 15.89 25.33
C VAL A 482 -17.79 15.15 25.70
N LYS A 483 -18.43 15.55 26.80
CA LYS A 483 -19.71 15.00 27.24
C LYS A 483 -20.82 15.19 26.21
N GLU A 484 -20.97 16.40 25.69
CA GLU A 484 -21.96 16.74 24.64
C GLU A 484 -21.72 15.93 23.35
N VAL A 485 -20.46 15.71 22.97
CA VAL A 485 -20.09 14.87 21.81
C VAL A 485 -20.48 13.41 22.03
N ILE A 486 -20.14 12.81 23.18
CA ILE A 486 -20.48 11.41 23.47
C ILE A 486 -21.99 11.23 23.55
N GLU A 487 -22.69 12.18 24.16
CA GLU A 487 -24.15 12.17 24.23
C GLU A 487 -24.79 12.18 22.84
N LYS A 488 -24.37 13.11 21.97
CA LYS A 488 -24.90 13.27 20.61
C LYS A 488 -24.65 12.05 19.74
N TYR A 489 -23.40 11.58 19.67
CA TYR A 489 -22.96 10.63 18.65
C TYR A 489 -23.06 9.17 19.07
N PHE A 490 -23.15 8.88 20.37
CA PHE A 490 -23.14 7.51 20.87
C PHE A 490 -24.37 7.19 21.74
N ILE A 491 -24.59 7.96 22.82
CA ILE A 491 -25.65 7.62 23.80
C ILE A 491 -27.05 7.79 23.21
N ASN A 492 -27.30 8.93 22.56
CA ASN A 492 -28.60 9.24 21.95
C ASN A 492 -28.72 8.75 20.50
N ASN A 493 -27.65 8.22 19.92
CA ASN A 493 -27.63 7.76 18.54
C ASN A 493 -28.25 6.37 18.39
N LYS A 494 -29.48 6.32 17.90
CA LYS A 494 -30.22 5.06 17.65
C LYS A 494 -29.85 4.40 16.33
N HIS A 495 -29.11 5.07 15.44
CA HIS A 495 -28.57 4.46 14.23
C HIS A 495 -27.31 3.65 14.53
N LYS A 496 -27.52 2.60 15.33
CA LYS A 496 -26.51 1.65 15.81
C LYS A 496 -26.77 0.29 15.18
N LEU A 497 -25.72 -0.33 14.64
CA LEU A 497 -25.74 -1.71 14.16
C LEU A 497 -24.75 -2.54 14.97
N THR A 498 -25.23 -3.64 15.55
CA THR A 498 -24.38 -4.73 16.05
C THR A 498 -24.42 -5.86 15.02
N MET A 499 -23.31 -6.13 14.34
CA MET A 499 -23.20 -7.25 13.41
C MET A 499 -22.24 -8.31 13.95
N THR A 500 -22.63 -9.57 13.87
CA THR A 500 -21.77 -10.72 14.17
C THR A 500 -21.46 -11.51 12.91
N MET A 501 -20.26 -12.08 12.84
CA MET A 501 -19.83 -12.96 11.76
C MET A 501 -19.32 -14.28 12.35
N VAL A 502 -19.86 -15.40 11.85
CA VAL A 502 -19.61 -16.74 12.38
C VAL A 502 -19.10 -17.65 11.25
N PRO A 503 -18.03 -18.44 11.46
CA PRO A 503 -17.54 -19.37 10.46
C PRO A 503 -18.56 -20.48 10.20
N ASP A 504 -18.80 -20.79 8.93
CA ASP A 504 -19.59 -21.94 8.49
C ASP A 504 -18.70 -22.87 7.66
N PRO A 505 -18.45 -24.12 8.11
CA PRO A 505 -17.70 -25.12 7.34
C PRO A 505 -18.29 -25.40 5.94
N LYS A 506 -19.56 -25.09 5.70
CA LYS A 506 -20.24 -25.26 4.40
C LYS A 506 -20.33 -23.96 3.59
N PHE A 507 -19.65 -22.90 4.01
CA PHE A 507 -19.72 -21.60 3.33
C PHE A 507 -19.32 -21.73 1.85
N ASP A 508 -18.19 -22.37 1.57
CA ASP A 508 -17.70 -22.55 0.21
C ASP A 508 -18.58 -23.50 -0.60
N ASP A 509 -19.06 -24.60 0.00
CA ASP A 509 -20.02 -25.51 -0.66
C ASP A 509 -21.28 -24.78 -1.10
N THR A 510 -21.80 -23.89 -0.24
CA THR A 510 -22.99 -23.09 -0.50
C THR A 510 -22.74 -22.10 -1.65
N PHE A 511 -21.61 -21.40 -1.60
CA PHE A 511 -21.22 -20.46 -2.65
C PHE A 511 -21.00 -21.17 -4.01
N ASN A 512 -20.21 -22.25 -4.03
CA ASN A 512 -19.93 -23.06 -5.22
C ASN A 512 -21.21 -23.66 -5.82
N THR A 513 -22.16 -24.08 -4.97
CA THR A 513 -23.47 -24.55 -5.41
C THR A 513 -24.30 -23.44 -6.05
N ALA A 514 -24.31 -22.23 -5.46
CA ALA A 514 -25.01 -21.08 -6.00
C ALA A 514 -24.43 -20.63 -7.35
N GLU A 515 -23.10 -20.57 -7.46
CA GLU A 515 -22.40 -20.25 -8.70
C GLU A 515 -22.65 -21.31 -9.78
N GLY A 516 -22.54 -22.59 -9.45
CA GLY A 516 -22.81 -23.69 -10.37
C GLY A 516 -24.27 -23.73 -10.83
N THR A 517 -25.22 -23.35 -9.97
CA THR A 517 -26.63 -23.21 -10.33
C THR A 517 -26.84 -22.05 -11.30
N LEU A 518 -26.27 -20.88 -11.00
CA LEU A 518 -26.30 -19.70 -11.87
C LEU A 518 -25.73 -20.00 -13.27
N LEU A 519 -24.60 -20.72 -13.32
CA LEU A 519 -23.98 -21.16 -14.57
C LEU A 519 -24.92 -22.08 -15.36
N LYS A 520 -25.48 -23.10 -14.72
CA LYS A 520 -26.42 -24.05 -15.35
C LYS A 520 -27.67 -23.35 -15.89
N GLU A 521 -28.24 -22.43 -15.12
CA GLU A 521 -29.41 -21.65 -15.54
C GLU A 521 -29.11 -20.79 -16.77
N LYS A 522 -27.97 -20.09 -16.77
CA LYS A 522 -27.53 -19.32 -17.95
C LYS A 522 -27.32 -20.20 -19.17
N VAL A 523 -26.58 -21.30 -19.03
CA VAL A 523 -26.28 -22.23 -20.13
C VAL A 523 -27.55 -22.86 -20.69
N LYS A 524 -28.54 -23.17 -19.84
CA LYS A 524 -29.84 -23.72 -20.24
C LYS A 524 -30.69 -22.69 -21.00
N ALA A 525 -30.57 -21.40 -20.67
CA ALA A 525 -31.29 -20.32 -21.33
C ALA A 525 -30.70 -19.96 -22.72
N LEU A 526 -29.51 -20.45 -23.07
CA LEU A 526 -28.87 -20.16 -24.37
C LEU A 526 -29.61 -20.83 -25.52
N THR A 527 -29.98 -20.04 -26.52
CA THR A 527 -30.40 -20.56 -27.83
C THR A 527 -29.21 -21.13 -28.60
N GLN A 528 -29.47 -21.83 -29.70
CA GLN A 528 -28.39 -22.31 -30.58
C GLN A 528 -27.60 -21.14 -31.19
N GLU A 529 -28.26 -20.02 -31.46
CA GLU A 529 -27.61 -18.79 -31.93
C GLU A 529 -26.70 -18.18 -30.85
N ASP A 530 -27.15 -18.14 -29.59
CA ASP A 530 -26.32 -17.65 -28.48
C ASP A 530 -25.07 -18.51 -28.27
N ARG A 531 -25.20 -19.84 -28.39
CA ARG A 531 -24.07 -20.78 -28.27
C ARG A 531 -23.04 -20.56 -29.37
N GLU A 532 -23.49 -20.42 -30.61
CA GLU A 532 -22.61 -20.14 -31.74
C GLU A 532 -21.94 -18.76 -31.60
N LYS A 533 -22.69 -17.76 -31.11
CA LYS A 533 -22.16 -16.44 -30.80
C LYS A 533 -21.08 -16.48 -29.72
N ILE A 534 -21.31 -17.18 -28.61
CA ILE A 534 -20.32 -17.31 -27.52
C ILE A 534 -19.03 -17.96 -28.02
N TYR A 535 -19.13 -19.05 -28.79
CA TYR A 535 -17.96 -19.68 -29.37
C TYR A 535 -17.19 -18.71 -30.29
N LYS A 536 -17.92 -18.02 -31.17
CA LYS A 536 -17.32 -17.05 -32.10
C LYS A 536 -16.67 -15.88 -31.35
N GLU A 537 -17.35 -15.31 -30.36
CA GLU A 537 -16.81 -14.25 -29.49
C GLU A 537 -15.54 -14.74 -28.75
N GLY A 538 -15.49 -16.00 -28.30
CA GLY A 538 -14.30 -16.59 -27.67
C GLY A 538 -13.10 -16.69 -28.61
N ILE A 539 -13.32 -17.15 -29.85
CA ILE A 539 -12.27 -17.21 -30.89
C ILE A 539 -11.82 -15.80 -31.31
N GLU A 540 -12.76 -14.87 -31.49
CA GLU A 540 -12.48 -13.47 -31.82
C GLU A 540 -11.67 -12.79 -30.71
N LEU A 541 -12.04 -13.00 -29.44
CA LEU A 541 -11.31 -12.50 -28.29
C LEU A 541 -9.89 -13.04 -28.25
N SER A 542 -9.72 -14.37 -28.37
CA SER A 542 -8.38 -15.00 -28.41
C SER A 542 -7.52 -14.47 -29.55
N THR A 543 -8.13 -14.26 -30.72
CA THR A 543 -7.46 -13.67 -31.89
C THR A 543 -7.06 -12.22 -31.62
N ALA A 544 -7.95 -11.42 -31.02
CA ALA A 544 -7.69 -10.03 -30.69
C ALA A 544 -6.59 -9.87 -29.62
N GLN A 545 -6.50 -10.78 -28.65
CA GLN A 545 -5.44 -10.82 -27.64
C GLN A 545 -4.07 -11.12 -28.25
N LYS A 546 -4.03 -12.00 -29.26
CA LYS A 546 -2.79 -12.39 -29.96
C LYS A 546 -2.38 -11.42 -31.08
N LYS A 547 -3.24 -10.45 -31.42
CA LYS A 547 -3.01 -9.55 -32.54
C LYS A 547 -1.91 -8.54 -32.19
N VAL A 548 -0.89 -8.45 -33.06
CA VAL A 548 0.12 -7.39 -33.00
C VAL A 548 -0.54 -6.04 -33.31
N GLN A 549 -0.29 -5.04 -32.46
CA GLN A 549 -0.89 -3.72 -32.58
C GLN A 549 0.15 -2.67 -32.90
N ASN A 550 -0.27 -1.63 -33.62
CA ASN A 550 0.58 -0.46 -33.86
C ASN A 550 0.63 0.40 -32.60
N LEU A 551 1.77 0.39 -31.89
CA LEU A 551 1.97 1.14 -30.66
C LEU A 551 2.50 2.56 -30.90
N ASP A 552 2.83 2.94 -32.14
CA ASP A 552 3.39 4.25 -32.48
C ASP A 552 2.40 5.41 -32.23
N ILE A 553 1.10 5.10 -32.16
CA ILE A 553 0.06 6.07 -31.82
C ILE A 553 0.08 6.47 -30.34
N LEU A 554 0.60 5.61 -29.46
CA LEU A 554 0.76 5.94 -28.05
C LEU A 554 1.96 6.85 -27.86
N PRO A 555 1.90 7.84 -26.97
CA PRO A 555 3.10 8.56 -26.58
C PRO A 555 4.12 7.63 -25.92
N CYS A 556 5.39 7.97 -26.04
CA CYS A 556 6.49 7.33 -25.32
C CYS A 556 7.52 8.41 -25.02
N LEU A 557 8.08 8.36 -23.81
CA LEU A 557 9.30 9.12 -23.56
C LEU A 557 10.42 8.64 -24.47
N LYS A 558 11.38 9.52 -24.70
CA LYS A 558 12.63 9.23 -25.38
C LYS A 558 13.78 9.33 -24.40
N LEU A 559 14.95 8.83 -24.80
CA LEU A 559 16.16 8.92 -23.98
C LEU A 559 16.53 10.37 -23.64
N GLU A 560 16.26 11.32 -24.54
CA GLU A 560 16.49 12.76 -24.33
C GLU A 560 15.59 13.37 -23.23
N ASP A 561 14.45 12.75 -22.95
CA ASP A 561 13.55 13.18 -21.88
C ASP A 561 14.01 12.67 -20.50
N ILE A 562 15.00 11.78 -20.43
CA ILE A 562 15.46 11.15 -19.18
C ILE A 562 16.61 11.96 -18.60
N VAL A 563 16.45 12.39 -17.34
CA VAL A 563 17.54 13.05 -16.60
C VAL A 563 18.68 12.05 -16.37
N LEU A 564 19.82 12.27 -17.02
CA LEU A 564 20.96 11.35 -16.93
C LEU A 564 21.76 11.49 -15.63
N THR A 565 21.83 12.70 -15.07
CA THR A 565 22.64 13.01 -13.89
C THR A 565 21.78 13.29 -12.67
N LYS A 566 22.03 12.57 -11.58
CA LYS A 566 21.46 12.88 -10.26
C LYS A 566 22.52 13.45 -9.31
N THR A 567 22.07 13.99 -8.19
CA THR A 567 22.93 14.50 -7.12
C THR A 567 23.07 13.47 -6.01
N ALA A 568 24.30 13.24 -5.57
CA ALA A 568 24.56 12.40 -4.40
C ALA A 568 23.96 13.04 -3.13
N PRO A 569 23.46 12.23 -2.18
CA PRO A 569 22.99 12.73 -0.90
C PRO A 569 24.15 13.32 -0.07
N PRO A 570 23.93 14.41 0.69
CA PRO A 570 24.97 15.07 1.49
C PRO A 570 25.25 14.32 2.81
N LEU A 571 25.78 13.10 2.70
CA LEU A 571 26.05 12.25 3.86
C LEU A 571 27.34 12.63 4.57
N GLN A 572 27.29 12.64 5.90
CA GLN A 572 28.45 12.75 6.78
C GLN A 572 28.56 11.50 7.65
N HIS A 573 29.73 10.88 7.67
CA HIS A 573 29.98 9.71 8.49
C HIS A 573 30.90 10.07 9.65
N SER A 574 30.56 9.59 10.84
CA SER A 574 31.37 9.75 12.05
C SER A 574 31.20 8.54 12.96
N VAL A 575 31.90 8.55 14.09
CA VAL A 575 31.77 7.55 15.14
C VAL A 575 31.63 8.29 16.46
N ALA A 576 30.63 7.91 17.25
CA ALA A 576 30.46 8.41 18.62
C ALA A 576 30.56 7.22 19.58
N ALA A 577 31.54 7.27 20.50
CA ALA A 577 31.98 6.10 21.26
C ALA A 577 32.36 4.93 20.34
N THR A 578 31.58 3.85 20.30
CA THR A 578 31.76 2.71 19.40
C THR A 578 30.70 2.62 18.30
N ILE A 579 29.76 3.58 18.23
CA ILE A 579 28.58 3.56 17.35
C ILE A 579 28.89 4.31 16.04
N PRO A 580 28.83 3.63 14.87
CA PRO A 580 28.90 4.28 13.57
C PRO A 580 27.66 5.15 13.32
N LEU A 581 27.89 6.38 12.85
CA LEU A 581 26.85 7.37 12.57
C LEU A 581 26.82 7.77 11.10
N GLN A 582 25.64 7.77 10.50
CA GLN A 582 25.34 8.40 9.22
C GLN A 582 24.43 9.61 9.44
N MET A 583 24.94 10.81 9.22
CA MET A 583 24.20 12.06 9.38
C MET A 583 23.85 12.63 8.00
N CYS A 584 22.60 13.06 7.81
CA CYS A 584 22.14 13.69 6.58
C CYS A 584 21.33 14.95 6.88
N MET A 585 21.86 16.11 6.51
CA MET A 585 21.11 17.36 6.58
C MET A 585 20.17 17.47 5.37
N ALA A 586 18.86 17.63 5.62
CA ALA A 586 17.81 17.61 4.61
C ALA A 586 16.66 18.58 4.98
N ASN A 587 15.74 18.88 4.06
CA ASN A 587 14.62 19.79 4.34
C ASN A 587 13.44 19.06 5.00
N THR A 588 13.63 18.61 6.24
CA THR A 588 12.68 17.73 6.94
C THR A 588 11.51 18.46 7.61
N ASN A 589 11.33 19.77 7.35
CA ASN A 589 10.25 20.58 7.93
C ASN A 589 10.20 20.59 9.48
N GLY A 590 11.37 20.71 10.12
CA GLY A 590 11.48 20.78 11.59
C GLY A 590 11.25 19.45 12.32
N VAL A 591 11.40 18.33 11.60
CA VAL A 591 11.33 16.97 12.14
C VAL A 591 12.71 16.32 12.08
N THR A 592 13.15 15.70 13.16
CA THR A 592 14.36 14.89 13.21
C THR A 592 13.98 13.42 13.18
N TYR A 593 14.61 12.66 12.28
CA TYR A 593 14.38 11.23 12.08
C TYR A 593 15.58 10.42 12.57
N PHE A 594 15.31 9.32 13.25
CA PHE A 594 16.30 8.37 13.75
C PHE A 594 16.02 6.99 13.16
N LYS A 595 17.07 6.34 12.68
CA LYS A 595 17.10 4.90 12.37
C LYS A 595 18.30 4.25 13.03
N GLY A 596 18.15 3.02 13.47
CA GLY A 596 19.22 2.22 14.03
C GLY A 596 19.13 0.77 13.58
N ILE A 597 20.27 0.09 13.45
CA ILE A 597 20.33 -1.37 13.28
C ILE A 597 21.02 -1.94 14.50
N ILE A 598 20.33 -2.86 15.19
CA ILE A 598 20.85 -3.65 16.31
C ILE A 598 21.20 -5.04 15.76
N GLY A 599 22.45 -5.49 15.87
CA GLY A 599 22.85 -6.83 15.41
C GLY A 599 22.19 -7.97 16.18
N THR A 600 21.91 -9.10 15.51
CA THR A 600 21.28 -10.27 16.14
C THR A 600 22.02 -11.58 15.87
N ASP A 601 23.25 -11.51 15.36
CA ASP A 601 24.10 -12.67 15.03
C ASP A 601 24.40 -13.57 16.24
N CYS A 602 24.41 -12.99 17.44
CA CYS A 602 24.61 -13.70 18.70
C CYS A 602 23.41 -14.55 19.17
N LEU A 603 22.25 -14.46 18.52
CA LEU A 603 21.06 -15.21 18.92
C LEU A 603 21.12 -16.66 18.44
N ASN A 604 20.70 -17.58 19.31
CA ASN A 604 20.48 -18.99 18.93
C ASN A 604 19.14 -19.15 18.18
N ASP A 605 18.87 -20.36 17.66
CA ASP A 605 17.68 -20.60 16.84
C ASP A 605 16.35 -20.40 17.59
N GLU A 606 16.29 -20.79 18.87
CA GLU A 606 15.08 -20.59 19.70
C GLU A 606 14.80 -19.09 19.94
N GLN A 607 15.85 -18.31 20.22
CA GLN A 607 15.75 -16.86 20.37
C GLN A 607 15.37 -16.18 19.06
N ARG A 608 15.97 -16.63 17.95
CA ARG A 608 15.70 -16.09 16.62
C ARG A 608 14.24 -16.30 16.23
N GLN A 609 13.65 -17.47 16.50
CA GLN A 609 12.24 -17.74 16.22
C GLN A 609 11.27 -16.78 16.95
N LEU A 610 11.61 -16.34 18.17
CA LEU A 610 10.81 -15.38 18.93
C LEU A 610 11.20 -13.91 18.69
N LEU A 611 12.16 -13.62 17.81
CA LEU A 611 12.62 -12.26 17.54
C LEU A 611 11.50 -11.34 17.02
N PRO A 612 10.66 -11.73 16.04
CA PRO A 612 9.56 -10.88 15.57
C PRO A 612 8.52 -10.61 16.66
N PHE A 613 8.31 -11.57 17.57
CA PHE A 613 7.43 -11.37 18.73
C PHE A 613 8.06 -10.42 19.75
N PHE A 614 9.38 -10.53 20.00
CA PHE A 614 10.13 -9.58 20.84
C PHE A 614 10.01 -8.15 20.29
N GLU A 615 10.23 -7.95 18.99
CA GLU A 615 10.05 -6.66 18.30
C GLU A 615 8.63 -6.09 18.50
N TYR A 616 7.60 -6.94 18.45
CA TYR A 616 6.22 -6.54 18.67
C TYR A 616 5.91 -6.08 20.10
N ILE A 617 6.64 -6.56 21.11
CA ILE A 617 6.34 -6.29 22.53
C ILE A 617 7.33 -5.38 23.25
N VAL A 618 8.51 -5.13 22.69
CA VAL A 618 9.63 -4.48 23.40
C VAL A 618 9.26 -3.11 24.01
N ASN A 619 8.42 -2.31 23.36
CA ASN A 619 7.95 -1.01 23.88
C ASN A 619 6.59 -1.07 24.60
N LYS A 620 6.06 -2.26 24.89
CA LYS A 620 4.72 -2.46 25.47
C LYS A 620 4.74 -2.91 26.93
N PHE A 621 5.92 -2.97 27.55
CA PHE A 621 6.13 -3.38 28.93
C PHE A 621 6.67 -2.24 29.78
N ASP A 622 6.70 -2.47 31.09
CA ASP A 622 7.30 -1.53 32.03
C ASP A 622 8.79 -1.36 31.70
N THR A 623 9.28 -0.15 31.87
CA THR A 623 10.70 0.17 31.87
C THR A 623 11.16 0.31 33.32
N LYS A 624 12.45 0.57 33.54
CA LYS A 624 12.97 0.77 34.89
C LYS A 624 12.35 1.97 35.60
N LYS A 625 12.02 3.04 34.87
CA LYS A 625 11.46 4.27 35.43
C LYS A 625 9.94 4.39 35.29
N TYR A 626 9.35 3.79 34.25
CA TYR A 626 7.95 4.00 33.90
C TYR A 626 7.20 2.67 33.83
N ASN A 627 5.96 2.63 34.32
CA ASN A 627 5.06 1.57 33.90
C ASN A 627 4.71 1.74 32.40
N TYR A 628 4.23 0.68 31.76
CA TYR A 628 3.99 0.64 30.31
C TYR A 628 3.02 1.72 29.80
N ARG A 629 2.05 2.15 30.64
CA ARG A 629 1.09 3.20 30.24
C ARG A 629 1.72 4.58 30.28
N ASP A 630 2.50 4.88 31.32
CA ASP A 630 3.20 6.15 31.43
C ASP A 630 4.34 6.25 30.41
N PHE A 631 4.97 5.12 30.07
CA PHE A 631 5.95 5.05 29.00
C PHE A 631 5.32 5.32 27.63
N ASP A 632 4.18 4.68 27.32
CA ASP A 632 3.41 4.93 26.11
C ASP A 632 2.96 6.41 25.99
N LYS A 633 2.54 7.03 27.11
CA LYS A 633 2.26 8.47 27.17
C LYS A 633 3.51 9.31 26.86
N PHE A 634 4.66 8.95 27.43
CA PHE A 634 5.90 9.68 27.19
C PHE A 634 6.33 9.63 25.72
N ILE A 635 6.20 8.45 25.10
CA ILE A 635 6.42 8.22 23.66
C ILE A 635 5.49 9.11 22.83
N SER A 636 4.17 8.98 23.03
CA SER A 636 3.16 9.66 22.21
C SER A 636 3.13 11.18 22.37
N LYS A 637 3.58 11.72 23.51
CA LYS A 637 3.74 13.16 23.72
C LYS A 637 4.99 13.78 23.08
N SER A 638 5.95 12.95 22.68
CA SER A 638 7.28 13.43 22.28
C SER A 638 7.69 13.00 20.88
N THR A 639 7.09 11.92 20.34
CA THR A 639 7.54 11.24 19.14
C THR A 639 6.36 10.71 18.33
N SER A 640 6.64 10.23 17.12
CA SER A 640 5.70 9.50 16.26
C SER A 640 5.42 8.05 16.71
N GLY A 641 5.94 7.63 17.85
CA GLY A 641 6.05 6.20 18.19
C GLY A 641 7.42 5.61 17.85
N LEU A 642 7.60 4.35 18.26
CA LEU A 642 8.83 3.58 18.07
C LEU A 642 8.54 2.40 17.14
N GLY A 643 9.33 2.27 16.08
CA GLY A 643 9.27 1.13 15.16
C GLY A 643 10.37 0.13 15.47
N PHE A 644 10.01 -1.16 15.41
CA PHE A 644 10.91 -2.31 15.52
C PHE A 644 10.50 -3.29 14.43
N VAL A 645 11.42 -3.61 13.53
CA VAL A 645 11.18 -4.59 12.44
C VAL A 645 12.43 -5.41 12.20
N SER A 646 12.27 -6.68 11.87
CA SER A 646 13.37 -7.55 11.46
C SER A 646 14.07 -6.95 10.24
N HIS A 647 15.39 -6.77 10.36
CA HIS A 647 16.27 -6.32 9.29
C HIS A 647 17.04 -7.53 8.77
N ILE A 648 16.76 -7.92 7.54
CA ILE A 648 17.46 -9.01 6.87
C ILE A 648 17.82 -8.54 5.47
N THR A 649 19.11 -8.33 5.22
CA THR A 649 19.61 -7.83 3.95
C THR A 649 20.75 -8.69 3.44
N GLU A 650 20.75 -8.96 2.15
CA GLU A 650 21.81 -9.67 1.47
C GLU A 650 23.01 -8.78 1.21
N HIS A 651 24.20 -9.38 1.09
CA HIS A 651 25.36 -8.68 0.60
C HIS A 651 25.23 -8.45 -0.91
N ILE A 652 25.38 -7.20 -1.35
CA ILE A 652 25.20 -6.80 -2.76
C ILE A 652 26.22 -7.41 -3.74
N ASP A 653 27.32 -7.95 -3.24
CA ASP A 653 28.46 -8.45 -4.04
C ASP A 653 28.93 -9.88 -3.70
N GLN A 654 28.61 -10.40 -2.52
CA GLN A 654 29.17 -11.65 -2.02
C GLN A 654 28.02 -12.65 -1.85
N PRO A 655 27.76 -13.50 -2.86
CA PRO A 655 26.71 -14.50 -2.78
C PRO A 655 26.92 -15.39 -1.57
N GLY A 656 25.86 -15.59 -0.79
CA GLY A 656 25.94 -16.38 0.43
C GLY A 656 26.43 -15.61 1.67
N GLN A 657 26.36 -14.29 1.67
CA GLN A 657 26.44 -13.50 2.90
C GLN A 657 25.21 -12.61 3.05
N TYR A 658 24.73 -12.47 4.29
CA TYR A 658 23.62 -11.58 4.64
C TYR A 658 23.82 -11.01 6.04
N GLU A 659 23.23 -9.86 6.30
CA GLU A 659 23.14 -9.28 7.64
C GLU A 659 21.76 -9.56 8.23
N GLN A 660 21.74 -9.82 9.54
CA GLN A 660 20.52 -9.95 10.34
C GLN A 660 20.58 -8.99 11.54
N GLY A 661 19.50 -8.27 11.78
CA GLY A 661 19.36 -7.39 12.93
C GLY A 661 17.92 -6.95 13.18
N ILE A 662 17.76 -5.96 14.06
CA ILE A 662 16.51 -5.24 14.29
C ILE A 662 16.69 -3.81 13.78
N LEU A 663 15.85 -3.41 12.82
CA LEU A 663 15.72 -2.02 12.43
C LEU A 663 14.81 -1.30 13.43
N ILE A 664 15.41 -0.38 14.17
CA ILE A 664 14.72 0.54 15.07
C ILE A 664 14.53 1.89 14.39
N SER A 665 13.40 2.55 14.61
CA SER A 665 13.16 3.88 14.06
C SER A 665 12.18 4.73 14.86
N SER A 666 12.35 6.04 14.82
CA SER A 666 11.41 7.02 15.38
C SER A 666 11.64 8.38 14.74
N HIS A 667 10.67 9.29 14.88
CA HIS A 667 10.88 10.69 14.56
C HIS A 667 10.13 11.61 15.53
N CYS A 668 10.61 12.84 15.65
CA CYS A 668 10.04 13.84 16.54
C CYS A 668 10.24 15.25 15.97
N LEU A 669 9.51 16.22 16.51
CA LEU A 669 9.86 17.63 16.32
C LEU A 669 11.29 17.90 16.83
N ASP A 670 12.01 18.81 16.18
CA ASP A 670 13.42 19.11 16.49
C ASP A 670 13.66 19.39 17.99
N GLU A 671 12.74 20.11 18.64
CA GLU A 671 12.78 20.44 20.07
C GLU A 671 12.60 19.24 21.01
N ASN A 672 11.97 18.16 20.53
CA ASN A 672 11.74 16.94 21.29
C ASN A 672 12.87 15.91 21.11
N LEU A 673 13.91 16.20 20.33
CA LEU A 673 15.04 15.30 20.11
C LEU A 673 15.66 14.78 21.44
N PRO A 674 15.93 15.61 22.46
CA PRO A 674 16.45 15.10 23.73
C PRO A 674 15.52 14.07 24.39
N LYS A 675 14.20 14.32 24.36
CA LYS A 675 13.19 13.39 24.92
C LYS A 675 13.13 12.09 24.15
N MET A 676 13.22 12.14 22.81
CA MET A 676 13.31 10.95 21.97
C MET A 676 14.54 10.11 22.31
N MET A 677 15.69 10.74 22.54
CA MET A 677 16.90 10.02 22.97
C MET A 677 16.73 9.39 24.36
N ASP A 678 16.08 10.07 25.30
CA ASP A 678 15.78 9.51 26.63
C ASP A 678 14.81 8.31 26.55
N ILE A 679 13.80 8.37 25.68
CA ILE A 679 12.91 7.24 25.40
C ILE A 679 13.69 6.02 24.91
N TRP A 680 14.61 6.21 23.96
CA TRP A 680 15.45 5.10 23.49
C TRP A 680 16.37 4.56 24.59
N LYS A 681 16.90 5.40 25.47
CA LYS A 681 17.68 4.92 26.63
C LYS A 681 16.85 4.02 27.54
N GLU A 682 15.59 4.34 27.80
CA GLU A 682 14.71 3.45 28.59
C GLU A 682 14.52 2.08 27.94
N ILE A 683 14.44 2.01 26.60
CA ILE A 683 14.42 0.74 25.87
C ILE A 683 15.77 0.01 26.02
N PHE A 684 16.90 0.71 25.84
CA PHE A 684 18.23 0.08 25.93
C PHE A 684 18.62 -0.31 27.38
N ASP A 685 18.02 0.29 28.41
CA ASP A 685 18.13 -0.15 29.82
C ASP A 685 17.21 -1.35 30.15
N LYS A 686 16.77 -2.08 29.10
CA LYS A 686 15.98 -3.31 29.09
C LYS A 686 14.58 -3.17 29.74
N PRO A 687 13.49 -3.37 28.95
CA PRO A 687 12.14 -3.49 29.49
C PRO A 687 11.96 -4.70 30.41
N ASN A 688 11.04 -4.58 31.37
CA ASN A 688 10.67 -5.62 32.32
C ASN A 688 9.53 -6.49 31.78
N PHE A 689 9.85 -7.68 31.29
CA PHE A 689 8.89 -8.63 30.72
C PHE A 689 8.17 -9.53 31.76
N SER A 690 8.27 -9.20 33.07
CA SER A 690 7.78 -10.08 34.14
C SER A 690 6.25 -10.25 34.22
N ASN A 691 5.47 -9.42 33.54
CA ASN A 691 4.01 -9.50 33.56
C ASN A 691 3.49 -10.59 32.60
N SER A 692 3.38 -11.82 33.09
CA SER A 692 2.99 -12.99 32.28
C SER A 692 1.57 -12.92 31.71
N GLU A 693 0.61 -12.30 32.42
CA GLU A 693 -0.75 -12.11 31.91
C GLU A 693 -0.76 -11.20 30.68
N ARG A 694 -0.02 -10.09 30.75
CA ARG A 694 0.14 -9.17 29.63
C ARG A 694 0.90 -9.82 28.48
N LEU A 695 1.94 -10.59 28.76
CA LEU A 695 2.69 -11.32 27.73
C LEU A 695 1.78 -12.30 26.98
N LYS A 696 0.94 -13.05 27.71
CA LYS A 696 -0.02 -13.99 27.12
C LYS A 696 -1.04 -13.28 26.24
N MET A 697 -1.59 -12.16 26.69
CA MET A 697 -2.50 -11.33 25.90
C MET A 697 -1.81 -10.82 24.62
N LEU A 698 -0.60 -10.27 24.73
CA LEU A 698 0.14 -9.76 23.58
C LEU A 698 0.50 -10.87 22.59
N LEU A 699 0.87 -12.06 23.07
CA LEU A 699 1.13 -13.24 22.23
C LEU A 699 -0.13 -13.67 21.48
N THR A 700 -1.28 -13.73 22.16
CA THR A 700 -2.56 -14.08 21.53
C THR A 700 -2.91 -13.09 20.43
N ASN A 701 -2.80 -11.78 20.70
CA ASN A 701 -3.06 -10.73 19.72
C ASN A 701 -2.08 -10.77 18.54
N TYR A 702 -0.81 -11.07 18.81
CA TYR A 702 0.23 -11.20 17.80
C TYR A 702 -0.07 -12.36 16.84
N CYS A 703 -0.27 -13.57 17.36
CA CYS A 703 -0.58 -14.75 16.54
C CYS A 703 -1.88 -14.56 15.76
N SER A 704 -2.88 -13.91 16.36
CA SER A 704 -4.14 -13.60 15.67
C SER A 704 -3.91 -12.60 14.52
N ALA A 705 -3.00 -11.65 14.65
CA ALA A 705 -2.70 -10.67 13.60
C ALA A 705 -1.94 -11.27 12.41
N LEU A 706 -1.17 -12.34 12.62
CA LEU A 706 -0.35 -12.95 11.58
C LEU A 706 -1.15 -13.56 10.43
N SER A 707 -2.33 -14.15 10.69
CA SER A 707 -3.12 -14.82 9.64
C SER A 707 -3.90 -13.86 8.73
N ASN A 708 -4.01 -12.58 9.10
CA ASN A 708 -4.72 -11.60 8.30
C ASN A 708 -3.96 -11.22 7.02
N GLY A 709 -4.68 -11.11 5.90
CA GLY A 709 -4.12 -10.58 4.65
C GLY A 709 -3.21 -11.55 3.91
N ILE A 710 -3.23 -12.84 4.27
CA ILE A 710 -2.52 -13.88 3.52
C ILE A 710 -3.01 -13.94 2.08
N VAL A 711 -4.31 -13.84 1.80
CA VAL A 711 -4.82 -13.89 0.43
C VAL A 711 -4.50 -12.59 -0.31
N ASP A 712 -4.63 -11.45 0.36
CA ASP A 712 -4.25 -10.16 -0.23
C ASP A 712 -2.77 -10.12 -0.66
N SER A 713 -1.87 -10.72 0.13
CA SER A 713 -0.43 -10.81 -0.14
C SER A 713 0.03 -12.18 -0.63
N GLY A 714 -0.88 -13.02 -1.15
CA GLY A 714 -0.59 -14.43 -1.40
C GLY A 714 0.56 -14.67 -2.39
N HIS A 715 0.68 -13.84 -3.42
CA HIS A 715 1.81 -13.90 -4.36
C HIS A 715 3.16 -13.59 -3.70
N THR A 716 3.20 -12.64 -2.76
CA THR A 716 4.42 -12.30 -2.00
C THR A 716 4.83 -13.45 -1.10
N TYR A 717 3.88 -14.09 -0.42
CA TYR A 717 4.13 -15.31 0.37
C TYR A 717 4.58 -16.47 -0.51
N ALA A 718 3.94 -16.69 -1.66
CA ALA A 718 4.35 -17.75 -2.59
C ALA A 718 5.79 -17.54 -3.09
N MET A 719 6.17 -16.31 -3.43
CA MET A 719 7.54 -15.99 -3.81
C MET A 719 8.53 -16.14 -2.65
N GLN A 720 8.16 -15.78 -1.42
CA GLN A 720 9.03 -15.97 -0.25
C GLN A 720 9.26 -17.46 0.05
N ALA A 721 8.19 -18.26 0.06
CA ALA A 721 8.27 -19.70 0.26
C ALA A 721 9.08 -20.40 -0.84
N ALA A 722 8.89 -20.00 -2.11
CA ALA A 722 9.70 -20.53 -3.21
C ALA A 722 11.19 -20.13 -3.07
N ARG A 723 11.49 -18.90 -2.66
CA ARG A 723 12.88 -18.44 -2.45
C ARG A 723 13.57 -19.14 -1.30
N ALA A 724 12.84 -19.45 -0.23
CA ALA A 724 13.37 -20.21 0.90
C ALA A 724 13.90 -21.60 0.51
N LEU A 725 13.48 -22.16 -0.64
CA LEU A 725 14.01 -23.42 -1.16
C LEU A 725 15.38 -23.29 -1.82
N VAL A 726 15.80 -22.08 -2.20
CA VAL A 726 17.01 -21.84 -3.02
C VAL A 726 18.04 -20.91 -2.38
N THR A 727 17.68 -20.09 -1.40
CA THR A 727 18.66 -19.27 -0.65
C THR A 727 18.45 -19.37 0.87
N SER A 728 19.53 -19.37 1.63
CA SER A 728 19.44 -19.45 3.10
C SER A 728 18.95 -18.14 3.75
N VAL A 729 19.18 -17.00 3.08
CA VAL A 729 18.67 -15.71 3.56
C VAL A 729 17.16 -15.65 3.43
N ASP A 730 16.60 -16.21 2.35
CA ASP A 730 15.15 -16.34 2.20
C ASP A 730 14.55 -17.44 3.09
N GLU A 731 15.30 -18.49 3.42
CA GLU A 731 14.91 -19.43 4.49
C GLU A 731 14.81 -18.70 5.84
N CYS A 732 15.75 -17.81 6.16
CA CYS A 732 15.70 -16.97 7.35
C CYS A 732 14.48 -16.03 7.32
N LYS A 733 14.22 -15.35 6.19
CA LYS A 733 13.05 -14.48 6.00
C LYS A 733 11.73 -15.25 6.12
N GLU A 734 11.63 -16.45 5.53
CA GLU A 734 10.43 -17.29 5.63
C GLU A 734 10.14 -17.72 7.08
N ASN A 735 11.19 -18.05 7.84
CA ASN A 735 11.07 -18.45 9.24
C ASN A 735 10.70 -17.31 10.20
N LEU A 736 10.89 -16.04 9.80
CA LEU A 736 10.64 -14.86 10.65
C LEU A 736 9.49 -13.98 10.18
N MET A 737 9.17 -14.02 8.89
CA MET A 737 8.23 -13.10 8.25
C MET A 737 7.30 -13.81 7.24
N GLY A 738 7.55 -15.09 6.93
CA GLY A 738 6.78 -15.88 5.99
C GLY A 738 5.63 -16.67 6.61
N LEU A 739 5.07 -17.61 5.85
CA LEU A 739 4.00 -18.48 6.32
C LEU A 739 4.51 -19.48 7.35
N GLN A 740 5.76 -19.92 7.23
CA GLN A 740 6.39 -20.79 8.22
C GLN A 740 6.44 -20.12 9.60
N HIS A 741 6.69 -18.80 9.67
CA HIS A 741 6.63 -18.05 10.92
C HIS A 741 5.22 -18.09 11.54
N ILE A 742 4.17 -17.92 10.73
CA ILE A 742 2.78 -18.01 11.19
C ILE A 742 2.52 -19.38 11.83
N MET A 743 2.87 -20.47 11.12
CA MET A 743 2.65 -21.83 11.61
C MET A 743 3.42 -22.10 12.90
N ASN A 744 4.70 -21.70 12.95
CA ASN A 744 5.55 -21.80 14.13
C ASN A 744 4.96 -21.07 15.33
N MET A 745 4.48 -19.84 15.14
CA MET A 745 3.91 -19.03 16.22
C MET A 745 2.57 -19.58 16.72
N GLN A 746 1.75 -20.19 15.86
CA GLN A 746 0.55 -20.92 16.29
C GLN A 746 0.91 -22.16 17.13
N GLU A 747 1.95 -22.89 16.74
CA GLU A 747 2.45 -24.02 17.54
C GLU A 747 2.98 -23.57 18.90
N ILE A 748 3.76 -22.48 18.94
CA ILE A 748 4.26 -21.89 20.18
C ILE A 748 3.10 -21.48 21.09
N LEU A 749 2.07 -20.83 20.55
CA LEU A 749 0.88 -20.42 21.32
C LEU A 749 0.14 -21.63 21.93
N LYS A 750 0.14 -22.78 21.23
CA LYS A 750 -0.56 -24.00 21.66
C LYS A 750 0.26 -24.81 22.68
N ASN A 751 1.56 -24.96 22.45
CA ASN A 751 2.38 -25.99 23.09
C ASN A 751 3.41 -25.44 24.11
N LYS A 752 3.87 -24.20 23.97
CA LYS A 752 4.89 -23.63 24.90
C LYS A 752 4.24 -22.96 26.11
N LYS A 753 4.89 -23.09 27.26
CA LYS A 753 4.50 -22.38 28.48
C LYS A 753 4.91 -20.91 28.40
N ILE A 754 4.10 -20.04 28.99
CA ILE A 754 4.32 -18.59 28.90
C ILE A 754 5.62 -18.17 29.61
N GLU A 755 6.02 -18.89 30.67
CA GLU A 755 7.24 -18.63 31.44
C GLU A 755 8.50 -18.91 30.60
N ASP A 756 8.47 -19.93 29.74
CA ASP A 756 9.59 -20.28 28.86
C ASP A 756 9.76 -19.22 27.75
N ILE A 757 8.64 -18.77 27.19
CA ILE A 757 8.60 -17.67 26.22
C ILE A 757 9.14 -16.39 26.86
N GLN A 758 8.68 -16.06 28.06
CA GLN A 758 9.13 -14.90 28.83
C GLN A 758 10.64 -14.95 29.07
N SER A 759 11.17 -16.08 29.55
CA SER A 759 12.60 -16.28 29.75
C SER A 759 13.41 -16.06 28.47
N THR A 760 12.88 -16.51 27.33
CA THR A 760 13.55 -16.36 26.04
C THR A 760 13.56 -14.91 25.57
N VAL A 761 12.43 -14.22 25.64
CA VAL A 761 12.30 -12.78 25.34
C VAL A 761 13.23 -11.95 26.25
N ASP A 762 13.31 -12.28 27.54
CA ASP A 762 14.21 -11.65 28.49
C ASP A 762 15.68 -11.79 28.10
N LYS A 763 16.07 -12.98 27.62
CA LYS A 763 17.43 -13.27 27.15
C LYS A 763 17.73 -12.50 25.85
N ILE A 764 16.77 -12.43 24.91
CA ILE A 764 16.91 -11.61 23.68
C ILE A 764 17.23 -10.17 24.08
N GLY A 765 16.39 -9.54 24.91
CA GLY A 765 16.57 -8.17 25.36
C GLY A 765 17.93 -7.93 26.04
N SER A 766 18.33 -8.79 26.97
CA SER A 766 19.63 -8.70 27.65
C SER A 766 20.84 -8.85 26.72
N THR A 767 20.65 -9.49 25.56
CA THR A 767 21.74 -9.79 24.63
C THR A 767 21.88 -8.69 23.58
N VAL A 768 20.77 -8.27 22.97
CA VAL A 768 20.78 -7.40 21.78
C VAL A 768 20.72 -5.91 22.10
N LEU A 769 20.02 -5.50 23.17
CA LEU A 769 19.80 -4.09 23.53
C LEU A 769 21.03 -3.45 24.17
N LYS A 770 22.10 -3.29 23.38
CA LYS A 770 23.38 -2.71 23.82
C LYS A 770 23.87 -1.67 22.83
N GLY A 771 24.39 -0.54 23.35
CA GLY A 771 24.97 0.50 22.50
C GLY A 771 26.11 -0.01 21.62
N SER A 772 26.92 -0.94 22.12
CA SER A 772 28.01 -1.58 21.36
C SER A 772 27.54 -2.42 20.16
N ASN A 773 26.24 -2.68 20.05
CA ASN A 773 25.63 -3.46 18.98
C ASN A 773 24.78 -2.59 18.03
N LEU A 774 24.80 -1.26 18.21
CA LEU A 774 24.03 -0.31 17.41
C LEU A 774 24.91 0.32 16.31
N ARG A 775 24.33 0.49 15.12
CA ARG A 775 24.70 1.59 14.20
C ARG A 775 23.50 2.50 13.99
N ALA A 776 23.73 3.79 13.76
CA ALA A 776 22.65 4.77 13.69
C ALA A 776 22.74 5.72 12.50
N ALA A 777 21.58 6.18 12.04
CA ALA A 777 21.43 7.20 11.03
C ALA A 777 20.44 8.27 11.49
N PHE A 778 20.74 9.54 11.17
CA PHE A 778 19.90 10.68 11.50
C PHE A 778 19.68 11.59 10.30
N HIS A 779 18.43 12.00 10.11
CA HIS A 779 18.04 13.04 9.15
C HIS A 779 17.45 14.23 9.90
N TYR A 780 17.93 15.43 9.60
CA TYR A 780 17.55 16.63 10.35
C TYR A 780 17.59 17.87 9.46
N CYS A 781 16.83 18.88 9.88
CA CYS A 781 16.82 20.20 9.27
C CYS A 781 17.98 21.05 9.80
N ASN A 782 18.44 22.01 9.01
CA ASN A 782 19.46 22.98 9.44
C ASN A 782 19.02 23.85 10.63
N THR A 783 17.73 23.88 10.95
CA THR A 783 17.15 24.52 12.14
C THR A 783 17.57 23.84 13.44
N ASN A 784 17.92 22.56 13.42
CA ASN A 784 18.35 21.82 14.62
C ASN A 784 19.86 21.93 14.86
N GLN A 785 20.31 23.07 15.41
CA GLN A 785 21.74 23.33 15.64
C GLN A 785 22.38 22.39 16.69
N ASN A 786 21.59 21.81 17.59
CA ASN A 786 22.07 20.98 18.70
C ASN A 786 22.05 19.48 18.41
N VAL A 787 21.66 19.06 17.20
CA VAL A 787 21.52 17.65 16.84
C VAL A 787 22.79 16.84 17.09
N HIS A 788 23.96 17.33 16.67
CA HIS A 788 25.23 16.62 16.83
C HIS A 788 25.58 16.39 18.30
N ALA A 789 25.42 17.41 19.15
CA ALA A 789 25.70 17.30 20.58
C ALA A 789 24.74 16.33 21.28
N ASN A 790 23.44 16.37 20.93
CA ASN A 790 22.44 15.46 21.49
C ASN A 790 22.69 14.00 21.08
N VAL A 791 23.03 13.76 19.81
CA VAL A 791 23.34 12.42 19.28
C VAL A 791 24.64 11.89 19.91
N GLU A 792 25.70 12.70 19.99
CA GLU A 792 26.96 12.28 20.60
C GLU A 792 26.80 11.95 22.09
N LYS A 793 26.04 12.75 22.82
CA LYS A 793 25.68 12.49 24.23
C LYS A 793 24.94 11.15 24.37
N PHE A 794 23.91 10.93 23.54
CA PHE A 794 23.14 9.69 23.53
C PHE A 794 24.04 8.46 23.28
N CYS A 795 24.90 8.51 22.26
CA CYS A 795 25.79 7.42 21.93
C CYS A 795 26.79 7.11 23.05
N LYS A 796 27.35 8.14 23.69
CA LYS A 796 28.24 7.97 24.86
C LYS A 796 27.52 7.27 26.01
N GLU A 797 26.35 7.78 26.39
CA GLU A 797 25.56 7.24 27.50
C GLU A 797 25.11 5.79 27.26
N LEU A 798 24.82 5.40 26.02
CA LEU A 798 24.52 4.00 25.68
C LEU A 798 25.72 3.05 25.79
N CYS A 799 26.94 3.59 25.76
CA CYS A 799 28.19 2.84 25.81
C CYS A 799 28.91 2.94 27.17
N ASP A 800 28.39 3.69 28.15
CA ASP A 800 29.06 3.97 29.43
C ASP A 800 29.42 2.70 30.24
N ASN A 801 28.73 1.59 30.00
CA ASN A 801 28.97 0.29 30.67
C ASN A 801 29.52 -0.80 29.72
N ALA A 802 29.96 -0.45 28.52
CA ALA A 802 30.47 -1.43 27.55
C ALA A 802 31.96 -1.72 27.78
N ASP A 803 32.31 -2.98 28.07
CA ASP A 803 33.70 -3.43 28.21
C ASP A 803 34.50 -3.39 26.89
N GLN A 804 33.84 -3.17 25.75
CA GLN A 804 34.44 -3.24 24.42
C GLN A 804 34.92 -1.87 23.90
N LYS A 805 36.19 -1.82 23.50
CA LYS A 805 36.84 -0.66 22.84
C LYS A 805 36.82 -0.73 21.31
N GLU A 806 36.28 -1.79 20.72
CA GLU A 806 36.22 -1.95 19.26
C GLU A 806 34.98 -1.28 18.68
N MET A 807 35.17 -0.59 17.56
CA MET A 807 34.09 0.06 16.81
C MET A 807 33.16 -1.00 16.23
N ASN A 808 31.85 -0.79 16.37
CA ASN A 808 30.85 -1.69 15.82
C ASN A 808 30.93 -1.73 14.29
N ARG A 809 30.69 -2.90 13.68
CA ARG A 809 30.74 -3.12 12.23
C ARG A 809 29.47 -3.84 11.79
N ILE A 810 29.24 -3.86 10.48
CA ILE A 810 28.20 -4.70 9.89
C ILE A 810 28.61 -6.16 10.13
N ASN A 811 27.74 -6.93 10.77
CA ASN A 811 27.96 -8.35 11.06
C ASN A 811 27.37 -9.20 9.92
N TRP A 812 28.24 -9.62 9.00
CA TRP A 812 27.88 -10.54 7.93
C TRP A 812 27.82 -11.97 8.45
N THR A 813 26.70 -12.64 8.18
CA THR A 813 26.47 -14.05 8.45
C THR A 813 26.69 -14.84 7.17
N ASP A 814 27.49 -15.90 7.24
CA ASP A 814 27.68 -16.83 6.14
C ASP A 814 26.43 -17.70 5.95
N ALA A 815 26.00 -17.82 4.71
CA ALA A 815 24.87 -18.63 4.28
C ALA A 815 25.14 -20.12 4.47
N LYS A 816 24.10 -20.84 4.88
CA LYS A 816 24.11 -22.31 4.84
C LYS A 816 24.02 -22.75 3.38
N LYS A 817 24.71 -23.84 3.05
CA LYS A 817 24.59 -24.45 1.72
C LYS A 817 23.19 -25.03 1.55
N MET A 818 22.49 -24.62 0.49
CA MET A 818 21.17 -25.14 0.14
C MET A 818 21.28 -26.42 -0.69
N PRO A 819 20.30 -27.35 -0.62
CA PRO A 819 20.20 -28.48 -1.53
C PRO A 819 19.95 -28.01 -2.97
N GLU A 820 20.80 -28.43 -3.91
CA GLU A 820 20.74 -28.05 -5.34
C GLU A 820 19.78 -28.95 -6.14
N GLU A 821 18.62 -29.26 -5.56
CA GLU A 821 17.57 -30.07 -6.17
C GLU A 821 16.36 -29.18 -6.51
N ASN A 822 15.62 -29.51 -7.57
CA ASN A 822 14.38 -28.81 -7.91
C ASN A 822 13.29 -29.20 -6.92
N ARG A 823 12.83 -28.23 -6.13
CA ARG A 823 11.86 -28.45 -5.05
C ARG A 823 10.64 -27.55 -5.22
N GLY A 824 9.50 -28.06 -4.81
CA GLY A 824 8.23 -27.34 -4.78
C GLY A 824 7.54 -27.46 -3.42
N VAL A 825 6.80 -26.43 -3.04
CA VAL A 825 5.92 -26.47 -1.86
C VAL A 825 4.49 -26.09 -2.24
N HIS A 826 3.54 -26.95 -1.90
CA HIS A 826 2.11 -26.66 -2.04
C HIS A 826 1.54 -26.38 -0.65
N ILE A 827 1.16 -25.14 -0.42
CA ILE A 827 0.50 -24.70 0.81
C ILE A 827 -1.01 -24.74 0.54
N GLN A 828 -1.68 -25.75 1.09
CA GLN A 828 -3.10 -25.96 0.88
C GLN A 828 -3.92 -24.95 1.66
N MET A 829 -4.64 -24.10 0.94
CA MET A 829 -5.59 -23.15 1.50
C MET A 829 -6.93 -23.31 0.82
N ASN A 830 -8.00 -23.30 1.61
CA ASN A 830 -9.37 -23.29 1.10
C ASN A 830 -9.75 -21.89 0.56
N ILE A 831 -9.24 -21.54 -0.63
CA ILE A 831 -9.51 -20.27 -1.31
C ILE A 831 -9.80 -20.55 -2.80
N PRO A 832 -10.66 -19.74 -3.46
CA PRO A 832 -11.18 -20.02 -4.80
C PRO A 832 -10.20 -19.65 -5.93
N VAL A 833 -8.97 -19.24 -5.60
CA VAL A 833 -7.91 -18.79 -6.51
C VAL A 833 -6.56 -19.27 -5.99
N ASN A 834 -5.55 -19.25 -6.84
CA ASN A 834 -4.19 -19.68 -6.52
C ASN A 834 -3.20 -18.50 -6.57
N PHE A 835 -2.06 -18.71 -5.91
CA PHE A 835 -0.86 -17.89 -6.04
C PHE A 835 0.30 -18.79 -6.42
N CYS A 836 0.85 -18.62 -7.61
CA CYS A 836 1.94 -19.45 -8.11
C CYS A 836 3.24 -18.67 -8.15
N ALA A 837 4.34 -19.31 -7.80
CA ALA A 837 5.68 -18.76 -7.93
C ALA A 837 6.67 -19.80 -8.44
N LYS A 838 7.63 -19.36 -9.26
CA LYS A 838 8.86 -20.07 -9.60
C LYS A 838 10.02 -19.12 -9.43
N VAL A 839 11.10 -19.57 -8.81
CA VAL A 839 12.26 -18.72 -8.53
C VAL A 839 13.56 -19.42 -8.93
N ILE A 840 14.51 -18.65 -9.45
CA ILE A 840 15.80 -19.15 -9.93
C ILE A 840 16.92 -18.27 -9.36
N PRO A 841 17.86 -18.79 -8.56
CA PRO A 841 19.02 -18.03 -8.12
C PRO A 841 19.95 -17.73 -9.31
N THR A 842 20.40 -16.47 -9.45
CA THR A 842 21.25 -16.03 -10.58
C THR A 842 22.59 -15.44 -10.13
N ILE A 843 22.73 -14.11 -10.10
CA ILE A 843 23.98 -13.39 -9.84
C ILE A 843 23.75 -12.14 -8.96
N PRO A 844 24.76 -11.70 -8.18
CA PRO A 844 24.61 -10.59 -7.23
C PRO A 844 24.43 -9.22 -7.92
N TYR A 845 23.98 -8.23 -7.15
CA TYR A 845 23.70 -6.87 -7.63
C TYR A 845 24.86 -6.21 -8.37
N THR A 846 26.11 -6.44 -7.96
CA THR A 846 27.31 -5.84 -8.56
C THR A 846 27.76 -6.52 -9.85
N ASP A 847 27.19 -7.67 -10.21
CA ASP A 847 27.52 -8.37 -11.45
C ASP A 847 27.03 -7.57 -12.68
N PRO A 848 27.79 -7.50 -13.79
CA PRO A 848 27.34 -6.86 -15.02
C PRO A 848 26.04 -7.43 -15.62
N ASP A 849 25.79 -8.74 -15.47
CA ASP A 849 24.58 -9.38 -16.01
C ASP A 849 23.33 -9.06 -15.18
N TYR A 850 23.48 -8.49 -13.97
CA TYR A 850 22.35 -8.09 -13.11
C TYR A 850 21.44 -7.08 -13.80
N ALA A 851 22.01 -6.06 -14.43
CA ALA A 851 21.26 -5.06 -15.19
C ALA A 851 20.50 -5.71 -16.35
N LYS A 852 21.12 -6.67 -17.05
CA LYS A 852 20.52 -7.38 -18.19
C LYS A 852 19.34 -8.23 -17.73
N LEU A 853 19.48 -8.99 -16.65
CA LEU A 853 18.39 -9.80 -16.05
C LEU A 853 17.25 -8.92 -15.52
N ARG A 854 17.58 -7.76 -14.94
CA ARG A 854 16.59 -6.81 -14.45
C ARG A 854 15.74 -6.25 -15.59
N VAL A 855 16.37 -5.85 -16.70
CA VAL A 855 15.65 -5.44 -17.93
C VAL A 855 14.87 -6.60 -18.54
N LEU A 856 15.46 -7.80 -18.60
CA LEU A 856 14.78 -9.01 -19.08
C LEU A 856 13.50 -9.31 -18.28
N SER A 857 13.50 -9.12 -16.96
CA SER A 857 12.31 -9.34 -16.13
C SER A 857 11.11 -8.48 -16.55
N ARG A 858 11.34 -7.21 -16.91
CA ARG A 858 10.30 -6.28 -17.39
C ARG A 858 9.88 -6.59 -18.82
N PHE A 859 10.83 -6.98 -19.67
CA PHE A 859 10.54 -7.45 -21.01
C PHE A 859 9.62 -8.68 -20.99
N LEU A 860 9.97 -9.71 -20.20
CA LEU A 860 9.15 -10.92 -20.04
C LEU A 860 7.79 -10.61 -19.42
N THR A 861 7.74 -9.73 -18.41
CA THR A 861 6.47 -9.31 -17.81
C THR A 861 5.53 -8.71 -18.85
N SER A 862 6.02 -7.75 -19.64
CA SER A 862 5.18 -7.00 -20.59
C SER A 862 4.86 -7.77 -21.88
N LYS A 863 5.78 -8.59 -22.40
CA LYS A 863 5.64 -9.24 -23.71
C LYS A 863 5.21 -10.72 -23.63
N TYR A 864 5.32 -11.35 -22.46
CA TYR A 864 4.98 -12.77 -22.29
C TYR A 864 4.00 -13.03 -21.14
N LEU A 865 4.39 -12.71 -19.91
CA LEU A 865 3.69 -13.16 -18.70
C LEU A 865 2.34 -12.46 -18.51
N HIS A 866 2.28 -11.14 -18.70
CA HIS A 866 1.01 -10.42 -18.60
C HIS A 866 0.00 -10.85 -19.69
N PRO A 867 0.37 -10.91 -20.99
CA PRO A 867 -0.54 -11.42 -22.04
C PRO A 867 -1.00 -12.86 -21.83
N VAL A 868 -0.14 -13.75 -21.32
CA VAL A 868 -0.48 -15.17 -21.20
C VAL A 868 -1.17 -15.48 -19.88
N VAL A 869 -0.60 -15.08 -18.74
CA VAL A 869 -1.11 -15.42 -17.41
C VAL A 869 -2.37 -14.63 -17.06
N ARG A 870 -2.42 -13.33 -17.38
CA ARG A 870 -3.57 -12.47 -17.07
C ARG A 870 -4.60 -12.48 -18.21
N GLU A 871 -4.25 -12.00 -19.40
CA GLU A 871 -5.25 -11.75 -20.44
C GLU A 871 -5.87 -13.06 -20.98
N GLN A 872 -5.03 -14.05 -21.30
CA GLN A 872 -5.50 -15.33 -21.85
C GLN A 872 -6.02 -16.28 -20.76
N ASN A 873 -5.26 -16.44 -19.66
CA ASN A 873 -5.56 -17.44 -18.64
C ASN A 873 -6.44 -16.92 -17.48
N GLY A 874 -6.68 -15.61 -17.40
CA GLY A 874 -7.67 -15.01 -16.51
C GLY A 874 -7.20 -14.76 -15.07
N ALA A 875 -5.90 -14.80 -14.79
CA ALA A 875 -5.37 -14.34 -13.50
C ALA A 875 -5.52 -12.81 -13.37
N TYR A 876 -5.57 -12.28 -12.16
CA TYR A 876 -5.61 -10.82 -11.96
C TYR A 876 -4.23 -10.17 -12.21
N GLY A 877 -3.15 -10.86 -11.84
CA GLY A 877 -1.78 -10.40 -12.09
C GLY A 877 -0.82 -11.54 -12.43
N GLY A 878 0.21 -11.24 -13.22
CA GLY A 878 1.28 -12.16 -13.55
C GLY A 878 2.51 -11.41 -14.06
N GLY A 879 3.71 -11.83 -13.68
CA GLY A 879 4.93 -11.12 -14.03
C GLY A 879 6.20 -11.78 -13.51
N ALA A 880 7.32 -11.08 -13.74
CA ALA A 880 8.63 -11.48 -13.26
C ALA A 880 9.42 -10.30 -12.69
N MET A 881 10.23 -10.54 -11.66
CA MET A 881 11.11 -9.53 -11.05
C MET A 881 12.45 -10.14 -10.60
N LEU A 882 13.40 -9.28 -10.27
CA LEU A 882 14.71 -9.66 -9.75
C LEU A 882 14.90 -9.00 -8.39
N THR A 883 15.22 -9.79 -7.37
CA THR A 883 15.53 -9.29 -6.03
C THR A 883 16.94 -8.69 -5.98
N LEU A 884 17.29 -7.99 -4.90
CA LEU A 884 18.59 -7.34 -4.76
C LEU A 884 19.75 -8.34 -4.80
N ASP A 885 19.54 -9.53 -4.25
CA ASP A 885 20.51 -10.63 -4.17
C ASP A 885 20.59 -11.50 -5.42
N GLY A 886 19.79 -11.18 -6.45
CA GLY A 886 19.87 -11.87 -7.73
C GLY A 886 18.98 -13.08 -7.88
N VAL A 887 17.90 -13.21 -7.10
CA VAL A 887 16.92 -14.27 -7.34
C VAL A 887 15.88 -13.78 -8.36
N PHE A 888 15.77 -14.49 -9.48
CA PHE A 888 14.80 -14.20 -10.52
C PHE A 888 13.47 -14.87 -10.16
N ASN A 889 12.42 -14.07 -9.98
CA ASN A 889 11.12 -14.51 -9.48
C ASN A 889 10.06 -14.39 -10.59
N PHE A 890 9.33 -15.46 -10.85
CA PHE A 890 8.07 -15.48 -11.60
C PHE A 890 6.91 -15.59 -10.61
N TYR A 891 5.80 -14.92 -10.89
CA TYR A 891 4.61 -14.99 -10.04
C TYR A 891 3.29 -14.83 -10.79
N SER A 892 2.22 -15.34 -10.19
CA SER A 892 0.83 -15.00 -10.50
C SER A 892 0.05 -14.62 -9.24
N TYR A 893 -1.03 -13.86 -9.41
CA TYR A 893 -1.83 -13.31 -8.33
C TYR A 893 -3.34 -13.44 -8.63
N ARG A 894 -4.08 -14.05 -7.69
CA ARG A 894 -5.50 -14.42 -7.83
C ARG A 894 -5.76 -15.18 -9.13
N ASP A 895 -4.99 -16.26 -9.32
CA ASP A 895 -4.93 -17.05 -10.54
C ASP A 895 -5.91 -18.23 -10.50
N PRO A 896 -6.83 -18.39 -11.45
CA PRO A 896 -7.71 -19.56 -11.50
C PRO A 896 -6.94 -20.86 -11.83
N ASN A 897 -5.68 -20.78 -12.24
CA ASN A 897 -4.85 -21.92 -12.62
C ASN A 897 -3.67 -22.13 -11.66
N SER A 898 -3.03 -23.30 -11.77
CA SER A 898 -1.79 -23.61 -11.05
C SER A 898 -0.74 -24.24 -11.96
N SER A 899 -0.86 -25.53 -12.30
CA SER A 899 0.10 -26.24 -13.17
C SER A 899 0.27 -25.59 -14.55
N VAL A 900 -0.82 -25.05 -15.13
CA VAL A 900 -0.77 -24.28 -16.39
C VAL A 900 0.17 -23.08 -16.26
N THR A 901 0.08 -22.34 -15.16
CA THR A 901 0.91 -21.16 -14.91
C THR A 901 2.37 -21.53 -14.66
N LEU A 902 2.63 -22.60 -13.90
CA LEU A 902 4.00 -23.10 -13.71
C LEU A 902 4.64 -23.55 -15.02
N ASN A 903 3.87 -24.19 -15.91
CA ASN A 903 4.34 -24.55 -17.26
C ASN A 903 4.68 -23.31 -18.10
N VAL A 904 3.89 -22.23 -18.01
CA VAL A 904 4.22 -20.95 -18.66
C VAL A 904 5.58 -20.42 -18.16
N PHE A 905 5.89 -20.55 -16.87
CA PHE A 905 7.20 -20.14 -16.35
C PHE A 905 8.34 -21.02 -16.89
N ASP A 906 8.13 -22.34 -16.96
CA ASP A 906 9.11 -23.30 -17.47
C ASP A 906 9.41 -23.13 -18.97
N GLU A 907 8.42 -22.72 -19.76
CA GLU A 907 8.54 -22.52 -21.21
C GLU A 907 9.16 -21.16 -21.60
N THR A 908 9.56 -20.32 -20.64
CA THR A 908 10.10 -18.97 -20.88
C THR A 908 11.22 -18.94 -21.93
N THR A 909 12.21 -19.82 -21.81
CA THR A 909 13.35 -19.82 -22.75
C THR A 909 12.96 -20.29 -24.15
N HIS A 910 12.03 -21.25 -24.25
CA HIS A 910 11.49 -21.69 -25.54
C HIS A 910 10.64 -20.61 -26.20
N TRP A 911 9.83 -19.91 -25.41
CA TRP A 911 9.08 -18.76 -25.87
C TRP A 911 10.02 -17.67 -26.40
N MET A 912 11.09 -17.32 -25.67
CA MET A 912 12.08 -16.34 -26.12
C MET A 912 12.71 -16.74 -27.46
N ALA A 913 13.13 -18.00 -27.60
CA ALA A 913 13.74 -18.51 -28.83
C ALA A 913 12.82 -18.41 -30.06
N LYS A 914 11.51 -18.59 -29.86
CA LYS A 914 10.50 -18.46 -30.93
C LYS A 914 10.08 -17.02 -31.22
N ASN A 915 10.33 -16.09 -30.30
CA ASN A 915 9.84 -14.71 -30.36
C ASN A 915 10.98 -13.68 -30.35
N THR A 916 12.16 -14.04 -30.85
CA THR A 916 13.32 -13.13 -30.94
C THR A 916 13.04 -11.86 -31.75
N SER A 917 12.07 -11.89 -32.66
CA SER A 917 11.61 -10.71 -33.39
C SER A 917 10.95 -9.64 -32.52
N LEU A 918 10.43 -10.01 -31.34
CA LEU A 918 9.91 -9.06 -30.35
C LEU A 918 11.03 -8.34 -29.58
N VAL A 919 12.27 -8.84 -29.65
CA VAL A 919 13.44 -8.22 -29.04
C VAL A 919 13.97 -7.13 -29.98
N ASP A 920 13.18 -6.07 -30.16
CA ASP A 920 13.49 -4.90 -30.97
C ASP A 920 13.96 -3.70 -30.10
N GLU A 921 14.40 -2.60 -30.73
CA GLU A 921 14.87 -1.40 -29.99
C GLU A 921 13.78 -0.79 -29.10
N GLN A 922 12.53 -0.79 -29.58
CA GLN A 922 11.42 -0.14 -28.90
C GLN A 922 11.04 -0.90 -27.64
N ASN A 923 10.88 -2.23 -27.73
CA ASN A 923 10.56 -3.08 -26.60
C ASN A 923 11.71 -3.14 -25.58
N LEU A 924 12.97 -3.09 -26.05
CA LEU A 924 14.13 -2.96 -25.16
C LEU A 924 14.09 -1.62 -24.41
N PHE A 925 13.82 -0.52 -25.12
CA PHE A 925 13.74 0.80 -24.51
C PHE A 925 12.60 0.89 -23.49
N GLU A 926 11.42 0.35 -23.79
CA GLU A 926 10.29 0.26 -22.86
C GLU A 926 10.64 -0.53 -21.58
N ALA A 927 11.32 -1.67 -21.74
CA ALA A 927 11.77 -2.47 -20.59
C ALA A 927 12.79 -1.71 -19.72
N LYS A 928 13.73 -0.97 -20.35
CA LYS A 928 14.65 -0.08 -19.63
C LYS A 928 13.91 1.02 -18.90
N LEU A 929 12.92 1.65 -19.54
CA LEU A 929 12.14 2.74 -18.97
C LEU A 929 11.39 2.29 -17.71
N SER A 930 10.80 1.09 -17.73
CA SER A 930 10.17 0.50 -16.54
C SER A 930 11.15 0.29 -15.37
N ILE A 931 12.41 -0.05 -15.65
CA ILE A 931 13.45 -0.14 -14.61
C ILE A 931 13.87 1.24 -14.12
N LEU A 932 14.05 2.20 -15.03
CA LEU A 932 14.38 3.58 -14.67
C LEU A 932 13.27 4.22 -13.84
N GLN A 933 12.00 3.96 -14.15
CA GLN A 933 10.84 4.39 -13.39
C GLN A 933 10.93 3.94 -11.91
N GLN A 934 11.40 2.71 -11.65
CA GLN A 934 11.62 2.23 -10.28
C GLN A 934 12.84 2.87 -9.62
N MET A 935 13.95 2.99 -10.36
CA MET A 935 15.20 3.58 -9.84
C MET A 935 15.08 5.07 -9.58
N ASP A 936 14.20 5.75 -10.33
CA ASP A 936 14.08 7.19 -10.35
C ASP A 936 12.88 7.73 -9.57
N GLN A 937 12.24 6.90 -8.74
CA GLN A 937 11.17 7.33 -7.83
C GLN A 937 11.59 8.51 -6.93
N PRO A 938 10.65 9.40 -6.54
CA PRO A 938 10.92 10.48 -5.61
C PRO A 938 11.36 9.93 -4.26
N ILE A 939 12.48 10.44 -3.76
CA ILE A 939 13.01 10.08 -2.44
C ILE A 939 12.62 11.19 -1.46
N ALA A 940 11.92 10.81 -0.38
CA ALA A 940 11.59 11.73 0.70
C ALA A 940 12.87 12.29 1.34
N GLU A 941 12.80 13.51 1.87
CA GLU A 941 13.96 14.18 2.50
C GLU A 941 14.62 13.32 3.59
N TYR A 942 13.82 12.61 4.39
CA TYR A 942 14.29 11.73 5.46
C TYR A 942 14.79 10.35 5.00
N MET A 943 14.67 10.03 3.71
CA MET A 943 15.13 8.77 3.11
C MET A 943 16.40 8.93 2.27
N LYS A 944 16.89 10.15 2.06
CA LYS A 944 18.09 10.41 1.27
C LYS A 944 19.31 9.67 1.83
N GLY A 945 19.90 8.78 1.01
CA GLY A 945 21.08 7.99 1.38
C GLY A 945 20.84 6.89 2.41
N ILE A 946 19.58 6.59 2.76
CA ILE A 946 19.25 5.47 3.67
C ILE A 946 19.62 4.11 3.05
N ASP A 947 19.63 3.97 1.73
CA ASP A 947 20.00 2.71 1.08
C ASP A 947 21.45 2.29 1.37
N LEU A 948 22.35 3.24 1.59
CA LEU A 948 23.71 2.94 2.06
C LEU A 948 23.68 2.34 3.47
N PHE A 949 22.88 2.93 4.36
CA PHE A 949 22.77 2.52 5.75
C PHE A 949 22.11 1.13 5.92
N LEU A 950 21.10 0.85 5.09
CA LEU A 950 20.34 -0.41 5.15
C LEU A 950 20.99 -1.52 4.34
N TYR A 951 21.44 -1.24 3.11
CA TYR A 951 21.80 -2.26 2.13
C TYR A 951 23.28 -2.21 1.71
N GLY A 952 24.06 -1.25 2.22
CA GLY A 952 25.41 -0.98 1.72
C GLY A 952 25.43 -0.39 0.30
N LEU A 953 24.28 0.05 -0.22
CA LEU A 953 24.15 0.56 -1.58
C LEU A 953 24.53 2.04 -1.66
N SER A 954 25.78 2.32 -2.03
CA SER A 954 26.25 3.69 -2.21
C SER A 954 25.67 4.34 -3.47
N TYR A 955 25.70 5.68 -3.51
CA TYR A 955 25.30 6.43 -4.69
C TYR A 955 26.09 6.03 -5.95
N ASP A 956 27.40 5.75 -5.81
CA ASP A 956 28.25 5.36 -6.93
C ASP A 956 27.90 3.97 -7.47
N ILE A 957 27.54 3.03 -6.58
CA ILE A 957 27.10 1.68 -6.97
C ILE A 957 25.74 1.77 -7.68
N TRP A 958 24.79 2.51 -7.10
CA TRP A 958 23.48 2.77 -7.73
C TRP A 958 23.64 3.42 -9.11
N LYS A 959 24.51 4.44 -9.21
CA LYS A 959 24.80 5.15 -10.46
C LYS A 959 25.38 4.21 -11.51
N THR A 960 26.36 3.39 -11.12
CA THR A 960 26.96 2.38 -12.00
C THR A 960 25.92 1.40 -12.52
N GLN A 961 25.01 0.92 -11.66
CA GLN A 961 23.93 0.04 -12.10
C GLN A 961 22.94 0.74 -13.03
N ARG A 962 22.63 2.01 -12.78
CA ARG A 962 21.79 2.81 -13.69
C ARG A 962 22.42 2.95 -15.07
N GLU A 963 23.73 3.21 -15.14
CA GLU A 963 24.50 3.25 -16.38
C GLU A 963 24.50 1.90 -17.11
N ARG A 964 24.61 0.78 -16.37
CA ARG A 964 24.52 -0.57 -16.94
C ARG A 964 23.14 -0.87 -17.51
N VAL A 965 22.06 -0.48 -16.84
CA VAL A 965 20.68 -0.62 -17.37
C VAL A 965 20.53 0.13 -18.70
N LEU A 966 21.04 1.36 -18.77
CA LEU A 966 21.03 2.15 -20.01
C LEU A 966 21.86 1.47 -21.13
N ALA A 967 22.94 0.78 -20.77
CA ALA A 967 23.85 0.12 -21.70
C ALA A 967 23.37 -1.25 -22.24
N VAL A 968 22.35 -1.88 -21.65
CA VAL A 968 21.82 -3.19 -22.08
C VAL A 968 21.45 -3.17 -23.57
N LYS A 969 21.81 -4.21 -24.32
CA LYS A 969 21.49 -4.39 -25.75
C LYS A 969 20.45 -5.50 -25.95
N LYS A 970 20.02 -5.70 -27.19
CA LYS A 970 19.02 -6.74 -27.52
C LYS A 970 19.59 -8.14 -27.33
N GLU A 971 20.83 -8.33 -27.77
CA GLU A 971 21.53 -9.61 -27.71
C GLU A 971 21.72 -10.05 -26.26
N ASP A 972 21.94 -9.10 -25.35
CA ASP A 972 22.06 -9.32 -23.91
C ASP A 972 20.81 -10.01 -23.32
N LEU A 973 19.61 -9.65 -23.77
CA LEU A 973 18.36 -10.23 -23.26
C LEU A 973 18.22 -11.70 -23.64
N ILE A 974 18.58 -12.03 -24.89
CA ILE A 974 18.54 -13.40 -25.39
C ILE A 974 19.61 -14.22 -24.68
N GLU A 975 20.83 -13.69 -24.56
CA GLU A 975 21.95 -14.32 -23.87
C GLU A 975 21.60 -14.68 -22.43
N VAL A 976 21.16 -13.70 -21.62
CA VAL A 976 20.87 -13.96 -20.19
C VAL A 976 19.62 -14.81 -19.99
N CYS A 977 18.64 -14.77 -20.89
CA CYS A 977 17.51 -15.69 -20.85
C CYS A 977 17.98 -17.14 -21.01
N HIS A 978 18.81 -17.43 -22.02
CA HIS A 978 19.35 -18.78 -22.25
C HIS A 978 20.36 -19.20 -21.18
N LYS A 979 21.14 -18.27 -20.64
CA LYS A 979 22.17 -18.55 -19.63
C LYS A 979 21.56 -18.91 -18.27
N TYR A 980 20.49 -18.23 -17.87
CA TYR A 980 19.96 -18.29 -16.51
C TYR A 980 18.56 -18.91 -16.38
N LEU A 981 17.69 -18.86 -17.39
CA LEU A 981 16.26 -19.17 -17.25
C LEU A 981 15.82 -20.46 -17.99
N VAL A 982 16.75 -21.37 -18.30
CA VAL A 982 16.39 -22.66 -18.91
C VAL A 982 15.62 -23.54 -17.92
N LYS A 983 14.74 -24.40 -18.45
CA LYS A 983 13.80 -25.20 -17.66
C LYS A 983 14.47 -26.02 -16.55
N ASP A 984 15.59 -26.67 -16.85
CA ASP A 984 16.29 -27.60 -15.95
C ASP A 984 17.23 -26.90 -14.94
N LYS A 985 17.25 -25.55 -14.90
CA LYS A 985 18.01 -24.84 -13.87
C LYS A 985 17.41 -25.11 -12.49
N TRP A 986 18.31 -25.21 -11.51
CA TRP A 986 17.94 -25.28 -10.10
C TRP A 986 16.95 -24.16 -9.75
N SER A 987 15.79 -24.54 -9.24
CA SER A 987 14.68 -23.64 -8.97
C SER A 987 13.83 -24.10 -7.79
N GLY A 988 13.18 -23.13 -7.16
CA GLY A 988 12.15 -23.33 -6.15
C GLY A 988 10.77 -23.00 -6.73
N LYS A 989 9.75 -23.78 -6.40
CA LYS A 989 8.35 -23.53 -6.81
C LYS A 989 7.44 -23.46 -5.59
N CYS A 990 6.39 -22.64 -5.69
CA CYS A 990 5.35 -22.59 -4.66
C CYS A 990 3.97 -22.42 -5.30
N VAL A 991 2.97 -23.10 -4.72
CA VAL A 991 1.55 -22.83 -4.95
C VAL A 991 0.86 -22.64 -3.61
N ILE A 992 0.12 -21.55 -3.45
CA ILE A 992 -0.80 -21.32 -2.34
C ILE A 992 -2.23 -21.35 -2.88
N GLY A 993 -3.11 -22.16 -2.28
CA GLY A 993 -4.51 -22.34 -2.70
C GLY A 993 -4.91 -23.82 -2.77
N GLU A 994 -6.06 -24.12 -3.38
CA GLU A 994 -6.48 -25.52 -3.60
C GLU A 994 -5.45 -26.29 -4.44
N GLY A 995 -4.82 -25.63 -5.41
CA GLY A 995 -3.85 -26.25 -6.32
C GLY A 995 -4.48 -27.28 -7.27
N SER A 996 -3.69 -27.80 -8.21
CA SER A 996 -4.07 -28.95 -9.03
C SER A 996 -3.67 -30.27 -8.37
N LYS A 997 -4.35 -31.37 -8.71
CA LYS A 997 -3.92 -32.71 -8.26
C LYS A 997 -2.53 -33.11 -8.77
N ASP A 998 -2.11 -32.56 -9.92
CA ASP A 998 -0.85 -32.87 -10.60
C ASP A 998 0.05 -31.62 -10.71
N LEU A 999 0.61 -31.17 -9.58
CA LEU A 999 1.61 -30.08 -9.55
C LEU A 999 3.02 -30.56 -9.92
N LYS A 1000 3.27 -31.86 -9.81
CA LYS A 1000 4.61 -32.46 -9.84
C LYS A 1000 5.17 -32.53 -11.27
N GLY A 1001 6.26 -31.81 -11.54
CA GLY A 1001 7.05 -32.00 -12.76
C GLY A 1001 7.93 -33.26 -12.71
N GLU A 1002 8.48 -33.64 -13.87
CA GLU A 1002 9.51 -34.69 -13.95
C GLU A 1002 10.77 -34.23 -13.17
N ASN A 1003 11.29 -35.07 -12.27
CA ASN A 1003 12.47 -34.79 -11.43
C ASN A 1003 12.31 -33.63 -10.42
N GLU A 1004 11.10 -33.40 -9.92
CA GLU A 1004 10.84 -32.42 -8.84
C GLU A 1004 10.36 -33.10 -7.55
N GLU A 1005 10.88 -32.65 -6.42
CA GLU A 1005 10.36 -33.02 -5.11
C GLU A 1005 9.34 -32.00 -4.62
N TRP A 1006 8.15 -32.45 -4.24
CA TRP A 1006 7.08 -31.57 -3.77
C TRP A 1006 6.66 -31.94 -2.35
N GLU A 1007 6.67 -30.93 -1.48
CA GLU A 1007 6.11 -31.00 -0.14
C GLU A 1007 4.70 -30.39 -0.13
N ILE A 1008 3.75 -31.06 0.52
CA ILE A 1008 2.40 -30.54 0.72
C ILE A 1008 2.30 -30.13 2.19
N ILE A 1009 2.16 -28.83 2.42
CA ILE A 1009 1.93 -28.26 3.74
C ILE A 1009 0.45 -28.02 3.90
N ASN A 1010 -0.15 -28.78 4.80
CA ASN A 1010 -1.51 -28.53 5.26
C ASN A 1010 -1.44 -27.58 6.45
N GLY A 1011 -2.40 -26.66 6.56
CA GLY A 1011 -2.57 -25.87 7.77
C GLY A 1011 -2.69 -26.75 9.01
N PRO A 1012 -2.46 -26.19 10.21
CA PRO A 1012 -2.49 -26.95 11.45
C PRO A 1012 -3.80 -27.75 11.52
N GLN A 1013 -3.69 -29.06 11.30
CA GLN A 1013 -4.83 -29.97 11.36
C GLN A 1013 -5.41 -29.84 12.77
N GLN A 1014 -6.71 -29.53 12.86
CA GLN A 1014 -7.44 -29.59 14.13
C GLN A 1014 -7.68 -31.02 14.54
#